data_AF-A0A2I9CXK5-F1
#
_entry.id   AF-A0A2I9CXK5-F1
#
_cell.length_a   1.000
_cell.length_b   1.000
_cell.length_c   1.000
_cell.angle_alpha   90.00
_cell.angle_beta   90.00
_cell.angle_gamma   90.00
#
_symmetry.space_group_name_H-M   'P 1'
#
loop_
_entity.id
_entity.type
_entity.pdbx_description
1 polymer ?
#
loop_
_entity_poly.entity_id
_entity_poly.type
_entity_poly.pdbx_seq_one_letter_code
_entity_poly.pdbx_strand_id
1 'polypeptide(L)'
;TVDTPGTPSPYRDRTPEENLDLFRRMRAGEFREGEHVLRAKIDLSNPNMKLRDPVLYRIMYAEHYRTGNDWCIYPMYDFQHPLQDAMEGVTHSLCSLEYVDNRAIYDWLMEQLFAGGPRPHQYEFGRRSLEYTIVSKRKLRRLVEEGFVTGWDDPRMPTIAAQRRRGVTAGAIRTFASQIGVSRTNRTVDIALYEHAVRDDLNHKAPRVMAVLDPVRVILSNVESGETRLLSLPYWPHDVIRDSPDGRVALPTGERVSPEQAVRDVPLTRELYIEREDFSLDPPKGYKRLTRGGTVRLRGAGIIRADEVETDEAGNVMAIHATLLGNDAKAAGVIHWVSAEHALPAEFRLYDRLFRVPHPEGDNPDDILPPFDPERMSHENEAVPVDTGFLRFLNPHSLRVTRGFVEPSVAHDPAETRYQFERQGYFWRDPVDSREGALVFGRIMTLKDTWAKEQKAEGSKPKAEAPKVEAPQAAGPRPQAAPLTPEQEAEVARLTAQGVAEADARTLARDAVLREFFSGANAGEHAAQVAAWTVNDLAPGLRSGESRLSASDLPALAALLAGGQISTRIAKEVLARAAESGEAPAAIVEREGLRVVTDTGAIEAAIREVMAANPDKVEAYRGGKTGLMGFFTGQVMRATGGKADPKVVAEVLGAALKG
;
A
#
# COMPACT_ATOMS: atom_id res chain seq x y z
N THR A 1 25.97 28.79 2.56
CA THR A 1 25.98 27.75 1.51
C THR A 1 27.05 26.73 1.86
N VAL A 2 26.94 25.50 1.38
CA VAL A 2 27.92 24.43 1.68
C VAL A 2 29.34 24.83 1.23
N ASP A 3 29.42 25.61 0.14
CA ASP A 3 30.67 26.03 -0.51
C ASP A 3 31.42 27.18 0.19
N THR A 4 30.87 27.75 1.27
CA THR A 4 31.52 28.82 2.03
C THR A 4 31.63 28.42 3.50
N PRO A 5 32.85 28.33 4.06
CA PRO A 5 33.07 28.07 5.48
C PRO A 5 32.36 29.09 6.36
N GLY A 6 31.87 28.65 7.52
CA GLY A 6 31.32 29.55 8.53
C GLY A 6 32.41 30.44 9.14
N THR A 7 32.05 31.65 9.54
CA THR A 7 32.96 32.58 10.25
C THR A 7 32.62 32.59 11.73
N PRO A 8 33.62 32.55 12.64
CA PRO A 8 33.38 32.72 14.07
C PRO A 8 32.59 33.98 14.39
N SER A 9 31.54 33.84 15.21
CA SER A 9 30.88 35.00 15.80
C SER A 9 31.84 35.73 16.75
N PRO A 10 31.67 37.05 17.01
CA PRO A 10 32.52 37.77 17.96
C PRO A 10 32.44 37.22 19.40
N TYR A 11 31.47 36.34 19.68
CA TYR A 11 31.24 35.73 20.98
C TYR A 11 31.83 34.32 21.13
N ARG A 12 32.45 33.76 20.07
CA ARG A 12 32.92 32.36 20.07
C ARG A 12 34.05 32.11 21.06
N ASP A 13 34.86 33.13 21.36
CA ASP A 13 36.03 33.04 22.21
C ASP A 13 35.84 33.65 23.60
N ARG A 14 34.57 33.79 24.02
CA ARG A 14 34.23 34.08 25.42
C ARG A 14 34.85 33.07 26.37
N THR A 15 35.23 33.54 27.55
CA THR A 15 35.76 32.69 28.62
C THR A 15 34.67 31.73 29.15
N PRO A 16 35.05 30.58 29.73
CA PRO A 16 34.09 29.70 30.41
C PRO A 16 33.27 30.42 31.48
N GLU A 17 33.88 31.34 32.22
CA GLU A 17 33.23 32.11 33.29
C GLU A 17 32.14 33.03 32.75
N GLU A 18 32.43 33.76 31.66
CA GLU A 18 31.46 34.63 31.00
C GLU A 18 30.28 33.81 30.42
N ASN A 19 30.57 32.65 29.82
CA ASN A 19 29.53 31.78 29.27
C ASN A 19 28.62 31.21 30.37
N LEU A 20 29.18 30.80 31.52
CA LEU A 20 28.41 30.31 32.65
C LEU A 20 27.53 31.39 33.29
N ASP A 21 28.01 32.63 33.39
CA ASP A 21 27.21 33.77 33.86
C ASP A 21 26.02 34.01 32.94
N LEU A 22 26.29 34.22 31.65
CA LEU A 22 25.25 34.52 30.66
C LEU A 22 24.21 33.40 30.56
N PHE A 23 24.64 32.14 30.58
CA PHE A 23 23.70 31.02 30.48
C PHE A 23 22.78 30.91 31.72
N ARG A 24 23.28 31.23 32.93
CA ARG A 24 22.42 31.31 34.13
C ARG A 24 21.43 32.46 34.05
N ARG A 25 21.83 33.61 33.50
CA ARG A 25 20.97 34.79 33.30
C ARG A 25 19.92 34.56 32.22
N MET A 26 20.25 33.80 31.16
CA MET A 26 19.27 33.29 30.19
C MET A 26 18.20 32.45 30.87
N ARG A 27 18.60 31.51 31.75
CA ARG A 27 17.66 30.71 32.54
C ARG A 27 16.83 31.54 33.52
N ALA A 28 17.38 32.62 34.05
CA ALA A 28 16.70 33.52 34.99
C ALA A 28 15.68 34.46 34.30
N GLY A 29 15.59 34.44 32.97
CA GLY A 29 14.64 35.25 32.21
C GLY A 29 15.05 36.71 32.03
N GLU A 30 16.35 37.01 32.06
CA GLU A 30 16.86 38.39 31.93
C GLU A 30 16.77 38.93 30.49
N PHE A 31 16.83 38.04 29.49
CA PHE A 31 16.95 38.41 28.07
C PHE A 31 15.69 38.05 27.27
N ARG A 32 15.48 38.71 26.13
CA ARG A 32 14.33 38.46 25.24
C ARG A 32 14.53 37.20 24.40
N GLU A 33 13.44 36.69 23.83
CA GLU A 33 13.51 35.61 22.84
C GLU A 33 14.40 36.00 21.66
N GLY A 34 15.26 35.09 21.21
CA GLY A 34 16.19 35.31 20.10
C GLY A 34 17.40 36.20 20.43
N GLU A 35 17.45 36.85 21.60
CA GLU A 35 18.57 37.72 21.98
C GLU A 35 19.87 36.93 22.21
N HIS A 36 19.76 35.78 22.88
CA HIS A 36 20.88 34.87 23.14
C HIS A 36 20.51 33.40 22.90
N VAL A 37 21.51 32.61 22.51
CA VAL A 37 21.44 31.16 22.35
C VAL A 37 22.72 30.52 22.86
N LEU A 38 22.61 29.32 23.45
CA LEU A 38 23.79 28.49 23.74
C LEU A 38 24.13 27.68 22.50
N ARG A 39 25.41 27.61 22.11
CA ARG A 39 25.88 26.83 20.96
C ARG A 39 27.00 25.88 21.38
N ALA A 40 27.07 24.71 20.76
CA ALA A 40 28.27 23.88 20.85
C ALA A 40 29.42 24.57 20.10
N LYS A 41 30.64 24.41 20.60
CA LYS A 41 31.86 24.90 19.94
C LYS A 41 32.54 23.71 19.27
N ILE A 42 32.34 23.56 17.95
CA ILE A 42 32.83 22.42 17.17
C ILE A 42 33.70 22.95 16.03
N ASP A 43 33.24 22.91 14.78
CA ASP A 43 34.00 23.29 13.60
C ASP A 43 33.11 24.00 12.58
N LEU A 44 33.31 25.32 12.45
CA LEU A 44 32.57 26.16 11.53
C LEU A 44 32.92 25.93 10.05
N SER A 45 34.06 25.28 9.79
CA SER A 45 34.50 24.93 8.43
C SER A 45 33.99 23.57 7.97
N ASN A 46 33.35 22.80 8.86
CA ASN A 46 32.96 21.43 8.57
C ASN A 46 32.01 21.33 7.35
N PRO A 47 32.17 20.34 6.46
CA PRO A 47 31.25 20.14 5.35
C PRO A 47 29.85 19.74 5.81
N ASN A 48 29.72 19.06 6.95
CA ASN A 48 28.42 18.80 7.57
C ASN A 48 27.94 20.06 8.31
N MET A 49 26.87 20.69 7.81
CA MET A 49 26.30 21.90 8.41
C MET A 49 25.90 21.71 9.88
N LYS A 50 25.54 20.48 10.28
CA LYS A 50 25.15 20.15 11.65
C LYS A 50 26.30 20.33 12.65
N LEU A 51 27.56 20.18 12.21
CA LEU A 51 28.74 20.41 13.06
C LEU A 51 29.18 21.87 13.11
N ARG A 52 28.51 22.80 12.40
CA ARG A 52 28.86 24.23 12.41
C ARG A 52 28.26 24.95 13.61
N ASP A 53 28.84 24.68 14.77
CA ASP A 53 28.45 25.23 16.07
C ASP A 53 26.91 25.18 16.28
N PRO A 54 26.30 23.98 16.36
CA PRO A 54 24.85 23.84 16.48
C PRO A 54 24.31 24.48 17.75
N VAL A 55 23.09 25.02 17.67
CA VAL A 55 22.38 25.60 18.83
C VAL A 55 21.95 24.49 19.78
N LEU A 56 22.24 24.67 21.08
CA LEU A 56 21.90 23.74 22.15
C LEU A 56 20.67 24.19 22.95
N TYR A 57 20.58 25.49 23.26
CA TYR A 57 19.43 26.09 23.97
C TYR A 57 18.98 27.39 23.32
N ARG A 58 17.67 27.65 23.39
CA ARG A 58 17.05 28.94 23.04
C ARG A 58 16.21 29.47 24.18
N ILE A 59 16.07 30.79 24.23
CA ILE A 59 15.09 31.47 25.08
C ILE A 59 13.72 31.40 24.41
N MET A 60 12.72 30.99 25.18
CA MET A 60 11.31 30.98 24.79
C MET A 60 10.45 31.16 26.05
N TYR A 61 9.57 32.17 26.04
CA TYR A 61 8.61 32.44 27.11
C TYR A 61 7.27 31.80 26.78
N ALA A 62 7.25 30.47 26.76
CA ALA A 62 6.05 29.67 26.58
C ALA A 62 5.86 28.76 27.80
N GLU A 63 4.61 28.60 28.22
CA GLU A 63 4.23 27.64 29.25
C GLU A 63 4.42 26.22 28.71
N HIS A 64 5.20 25.40 29.44
CA HIS A 64 5.38 24.00 29.11
C HIS A 64 4.36 23.14 29.86
N TYR A 65 3.67 22.26 29.12
CA TYR A 65 2.55 21.46 29.65
C TYR A 65 2.84 20.60 30.90
N ARG A 66 4.12 20.33 31.23
CA ARG A 66 4.51 19.58 32.45
C ARG A 66 5.19 20.41 33.53
N THR A 67 5.99 21.39 33.12
CA THR A 67 6.86 22.15 34.03
C THR A 67 6.37 23.59 34.20
N GLY A 68 5.18 23.90 33.67
CA GLY A 68 4.61 25.23 33.69
C GLY A 68 5.60 26.28 33.18
N ASN A 69 5.89 27.26 34.04
CA ASN A 69 6.79 28.37 33.76
C ASN A 69 8.14 28.26 34.50
N ASP A 70 8.53 27.07 34.95
CA ASP A 70 9.80 26.85 35.67
C ASP A 70 11.04 27.12 34.79
N TRP A 71 10.87 27.12 33.47
CA TRP A 71 11.93 27.31 32.49
C TRP A 71 11.50 28.31 31.41
N CYS A 72 12.41 29.22 31.07
CA CYS A 72 12.30 30.11 29.91
C CYS A 72 13.39 29.84 28.86
N ILE A 73 14.16 28.76 29.05
CA ILE A 73 15.11 28.24 28.07
C ILE A 73 14.82 26.77 27.80
N TYR A 74 14.83 26.38 26.53
CA TYR A 74 14.50 25.02 26.11
C TYR A 74 15.61 24.42 25.25
N PRO A 75 15.95 23.13 25.47
CA PRO A 75 16.99 22.46 24.71
C PRO A 75 16.50 22.14 23.29
N MET A 76 17.40 22.22 22.31
CA MET A 76 17.13 21.82 20.94
C MET A 76 17.15 20.28 20.80
N TYR A 77 16.46 19.75 19.78
CA TYR A 77 16.41 18.31 19.47
C TYR A 77 17.79 17.65 19.46
N ASP A 78 18.73 18.23 18.70
CA ASP A 78 20.10 17.72 18.55
C ASP A 78 20.91 17.71 19.86
N PHE A 79 20.47 18.44 20.89
CA PHE A 79 21.06 18.39 22.23
C PHE A 79 20.30 17.43 23.15
N GLN A 80 18.98 17.48 23.18
CA GLN A 80 18.21 16.65 24.11
C GLN A 80 18.16 15.18 23.71
N HIS A 81 18.08 14.85 22.42
CA HIS A 81 17.87 13.48 21.97
C HIS A 81 19.04 12.54 22.36
N PRO A 82 20.31 12.90 22.09
CA PRO A 82 21.44 12.05 22.47
C PRO A 82 21.60 11.94 23.99
N LEU A 83 21.38 13.04 24.71
CA LEU A 83 21.47 13.06 26.18
C LEU A 83 20.38 12.20 26.82
N GLN A 84 19.15 12.28 26.32
CA GLN A 84 18.04 11.47 26.82
C GLN A 84 18.32 9.98 26.62
N ASP A 85 18.79 9.59 25.43
CA ASP A 85 19.16 8.20 25.13
C ASP A 85 20.25 7.70 26.10
N ALA A 86 21.28 8.51 26.35
CA ALA A 86 22.35 8.16 27.29
C ALA A 86 21.84 8.03 28.73
N MET A 87 21.00 8.96 29.19
CA MET A 87 20.42 8.95 30.53
C MET A 87 19.46 7.77 30.75
N GLU A 88 18.74 7.35 29.72
CA GLU A 88 17.82 6.20 29.75
C GLU A 88 18.53 4.86 29.55
N GLY A 89 19.84 4.86 29.23
CA GLY A 89 20.61 3.64 28.97
C GLY A 89 20.23 2.96 27.66
N VAL A 90 19.77 3.73 26.67
CA VAL A 90 19.49 3.24 25.32
C VAL A 90 20.76 2.63 24.73
N THR A 91 20.60 1.55 23.95
CA THR A 91 21.71 0.91 23.21
C THR A 91 21.64 1.23 21.72
N HIS A 92 20.45 1.08 21.14
CA HIS A 92 20.19 1.28 19.71
C HIS A 92 19.10 2.34 19.54
N SER A 93 19.53 3.57 19.23
CA SER A 93 18.62 4.67 18.91
C SER A 93 18.21 4.58 17.45
N LEU A 94 16.96 4.20 17.18
CA LEU A 94 16.47 3.97 15.83
C LEU A 94 15.67 5.19 15.33
N CYS A 95 16.14 5.83 14.27
CA CYS A 95 15.47 6.99 13.67
C CYS A 95 15.42 6.89 12.13
N SER A 96 14.82 7.87 11.48
CA SER A 96 14.69 7.86 10.02
C SER A 96 15.89 8.50 9.31
N LEU A 97 16.04 8.26 7.99
CA LEU A 97 17.18 8.76 7.20
C LEU A 97 17.35 10.28 7.19
N GLU A 98 16.33 11.06 7.56
CA GLU A 98 16.42 12.52 7.69
C GLU A 98 17.45 12.96 8.74
N TYR A 99 17.83 12.08 9.66
CA TYR A 99 18.75 12.37 10.77
C TYR A 99 20.15 11.80 10.57
N VAL A 100 20.50 11.34 9.36
CA VAL A 100 21.85 10.81 9.05
C VAL A 100 22.94 11.81 9.38
N ASP A 101 22.78 13.08 8.97
CA ASP A 101 23.79 14.12 9.22
C ASP A 101 23.83 14.52 10.71
N ASN A 102 22.70 14.39 11.42
CA ASN A 102 22.58 14.71 12.84
C ASN A 102 23.35 13.71 13.73
N ARG A 103 23.58 12.48 13.23
CA ARG A 103 24.39 11.47 13.94
C ARG A 103 25.78 12.00 14.32
N ALA A 104 26.35 12.91 13.52
CA ALA A 104 27.64 13.50 13.83
C ALA A 104 27.60 14.37 15.11
N ILE A 105 26.52 15.11 15.35
CA ILE A 105 26.32 15.86 16.61
C ILE A 105 26.07 14.87 17.75
N TYR A 106 25.27 13.83 17.48
CA TYR A 106 24.95 12.77 18.45
C TYR A 106 26.24 12.15 19.01
N ASP A 107 27.12 11.65 18.13
CA ASP A 107 28.38 11.01 18.50
C ASP A 107 29.33 11.99 19.20
N TRP A 108 29.41 13.24 18.72
CA TRP A 108 30.21 14.29 19.35
C TRP A 108 29.78 14.54 20.81
N LEU A 109 28.46 14.66 21.07
CA LEU A 109 27.94 14.84 22.43
C LEU A 109 28.28 13.65 23.34
N MET A 110 28.17 12.43 22.83
CA MET A 110 28.54 11.23 23.59
C MET A 110 30.03 11.21 23.93
N GLU A 111 30.89 11.62 23.00
CA GLU A 111 32.34 11.71 23.23
C GLU A 111 32.70 12.81 24.23
N GLN A 112 32.03 13.96 24.19
CA GLN A 112 32.34 15.05 25.11
C GLN A 112 31.83 14.82 26.53
N LEU A 113 30.67 14.16 26.69
CA LEU A 113 29.95 14.13 27.97
C LEU A 113 29.92 12.75 28.63
N PHE A 114 30.10 11.66 27.87
CA PHE A 114 29.98 10.28 28.36
C PHE A 114 31.22 9.42 28.02
N ALA A 115 32.38 10.05 27.87
CA ALA A 115 33.62 9.35 27.58
C ALA A 115 33.93 8.25 28.62
N GLY A 116 34.20 7.04 28.15
CA GLY A 116 34.65 5.91 28.98
C GLY A 116 33.55 5.01 29.55
N GLY A 117 32.27 5.28 29.26
CA GLY A 117 31.14 4.41 29.61
C GLY A 117 30.44 3.80 28.38
N PRO A 118 29.47 2.88 28.58
CA PRO A 118 28.57 2.47 27.52
C PRO A 118 27.82 3.70 26.97
N ARG A 119 27.77 3.83 25.64
CA ARG A 119 27.02 4.90 24.96
C ARG A 119 25.99 4.32 24.00
N PRO A 120 24.83 4.97 23.81
CA PRO A 120 23.92 4.63 22.74
C PRO A 120 24.55 4.89 21.37
N HIS A 121 24.08 4.16 20.36
CA HIS A 121 24.43 4.39 18.96
C HIS A 121 23.17 4.61 18.12
N GLN A 122 23.20 5.61 17.25
CA GLN A 122 22.13 5.91 16.31
C GLN A 122 22.20 5.03 15.06
N TYR A 123 21.06 4.49 14.64
CA TYR A 123 20.90 3.74 13.40
C TYR A 123 19.67 4.22 12.63
N GLU A 124 19.86 4.59 11.38
CA GLU A 124 18.80 5.14 10.55
C GLU A 124 18.15 4.07 9.67
N PHE A 125 16.85 4.18 9.48
CA PHE A 125 16.08 3.38 8.53
C PHE A 125 15.29 4.28 7.57
N GLY A 126 15.09 3.79 6.35
CA GLY A 126 14.31 4.49 5.34
C GLY A 126 12.84 4.56 5.72
N ARG A 127 12.22 5.72 5.48
CA ARG A 127 10.77 5.87 5.62
C ARG A 127 10.03 4.96 4.65
N ARG A 128 8.80 4.64 5.04
CA ARG A 128 7.86 3.84 4.26
C ARG A 128 6.59 4.66 4.06
N SER A 129 6.49 5.28 2.90
CA SER A 129 5.30 6.06 2.53
C SER A 129 4.27 5.10 1.97
N LEU A 130 3.03 5.18 2.45
CA LEU A 130 1.92 4.37 1.95
C LEU A 130 1.28 5.10 0.76
N GLU A 131 1.05 4.42 -0.35
CA GLU A 131 0.30 5.00 -1.46
C GLU A 131 -1.12 5.43 -1.04
N TYR A 132 -1.71 6.37 -1.79
CA TYR A 132 -3.05 6.93 -1.55
C TYR A 132 -3.23 7.57 -0.17
N THR A 133 -2.13 7.88 0.51
CA THR A 133 -2.12 8.31 1.91
C THR A 133 -1.25 9.55 2.08
N ILE A 134 -1.64 10.43 3.00
CA ILE A 134 -0.85 11.58 3.44
C ILE A 134 -0.59 11.42 4.93
N VAL A 135 0.66 11.59 5.37
CA VAL A 135 1.01 11.51 6.80
C VAL A 135 1.50 12.84 7.38
N SER A 136 1.67 13.88 6.54
CA SER A 136 2.03 15.23 6.99
C SER A 136 0.97 15.78 7.97
N LYS A 137 1.41 16.11 9.19
CA LYS A 137 0.52 16.59 10.26
C LYS A 137 -0.24 17.84 9.85
N ARG A 138 0.42 18.78 9.16
CA ARG A 138 -0.21 20.02 8.68
C ARG A 138 -1.32 19.77 7.65
N LYS A 139 -1.08 18.87 6.70
CA LYS A 139 -2.10 18.51 5.68
C LYS A 139 -3.26 17.76 6.31
N LEU A 140 -2.99 16.84 7.24
CA LEU A 140 -4.03 16.13 8.00
C LEU A 140 -4.83 17.08 8.91
N ARG A 141 -4.18 18.02 9.61
CA ARG A 141 -4.84 19.04 10.43
C ARG A 141 -5.81 19.86 9.58
N ARG A 142 -5.39 20.26 8.38
CA ARG A 142 -6.25 20.99 7.44
C ARG A 142 -7.47 20.20 6.99
N LEU A 143 -7.32 18.90 6.69
CA LEU A 143 -8.47 18.04 6.36
C LEU A 143 -9.53 18.03 7.47
N VAL A 144 -9.08 18.07 8.73
CA VAL A 144 -9.94 18.13 9.91
C VAL A 144 -10.56 19.51 10.08
N GLU A 145 -9.75 20.58 10.08
CA GLU A 145 -10.21 21.97 10.29
C GLU A 145 -11.17 22.45 9.19
N GLU A 146 -10.96 22.03 7.94
CA GLU A 146 -11.82 22.39 6.79
C GLU A 146 -12.99 21.41 6.58
N GLY A 147 -13.15 20.40 7.45
CA GLY A 147 -14.32 19.52 7.46
C GLY A 147 -14.41 18.48 6.32
N PHE A 148 -13.30 18.19 5.63
CA PHE A 148 -13.26 17.09 4.64
C PHE A 148 -13.41 15.71 5.30
N VAL A 149 -12.98 15.62 6.56
CA VAL A 149 -13.15 14.47 7.44
C VAL A 149 -13.82 14.91 8.74
N THR A 150 -14.46 13.96 9.44
CA THR A 150 -15.20 14.23 10.68
C THR A 150 -14.30 14.54 11.88
N GLY A 151 -13.02 14.15 11.83
CA GLY A 151 -12.07 14.31 12.91
C GLY A 151 -10.77 13.54 12.67
N TRP A 152 -9.87 13.55 13.66
CA TRP A 152 -8.62 12.78 13.60
C TRP A 152 -8.83 11.26 13.63
N ASP A 153 -9.98 10.81 14.13
CA ASP A 153 -10.40 9.41 14.21
C ASP A 153 -11.38 9.01 13.08
N ASP A 154 -11.64 9.87 12.10
CA ASP A 154 -12.47 9.53 10.93
C ASP A 154 -11.91 8.28 10.24
N PRO A 155 -12.69 7.20 9.99
CA PRO A 155 -12.19 5.94 9.43
C PRO A 155 -11.47 6.01 8.07
N ARG A 156 -11.47 7.16 7.40
CA ARG A 156 -10.72 7.42 6.16
C ARG A 156 -9.32 7.99 6.42
N MET A 157 -9.05 8.49 7.62
CA MET A 157 -7.77 9.07 8.02
C MET A 157 -6.74 7.97 8.30
N PRO A 158 -5.43 8.21 8.08
CA PRO A 158 -4.40 7.20 8.31
C PRO A 158 -3.94 7.08 9.77
N THR A 159 -4.57 7.78 10.70
CA THR A 159 -4.17 7.74 12.11
C THR A 159 -4.49 6.37 12.72
N ILE A 160 -3.71 5.95 13.72
CA ILE A 160 -4.00 4.70 14.43
C ILE A 160 -5.38 4.73 15.11
N ALA A 161 -5.84 5.90 15.58
CA ALA A 161 -7.18 6.08 16.13
C ALA A 161 -8.27 5.81 15.06
N ALA A 162 -8.09 6.37 13.87
CA ALA A 162 -8.97 6.14 12.72
C ALA A 162 -8.98 4.67 12.28
N GLN A 163 -7.82 4.02 12.18
CA GLN A 163 -7.75 2.61 11.81
C GLN A 163 -8.43 1.71 12.85
N ARG A 164 -8.31 2.04 14.15
CA ARG A 164 -9.04 1.37 15.22
C ARG A 164 -10.55 1.55 15.06
N ARG A 165 -11.03 2.78 14.86
CA ARG A 165 -12.46 3.08 14.64
C ARG A 165 -13.01 2.44 13.36
N ARG A 166 -12.19 2.37 12.31
CA ARG A 166 -12.49 1.64 11.07
C ARG A 166 -12.73 0.15 11.30
N GLY A 167 -12.18 -0.40 12.39
CA GLY A 167 -12.30 -1.82 12.75
C GLY A 167 -11.08 -2.64 12.36
N VAL A 168 -9.99 -2.03 11.92
CA VAL A 168 -8.74 -2.75 11.65
C VAL A 168 -8.17 -3.30 12.95
N THR A 169 -7.70 -4.54 12.91
CA THR A 169 -7.12 -5.18 14.10
C THR A 169 -5.65 -4.77 14.27
N ALA A 170 -5.18 -4.73 15.51
CA ALA A 170 -3.76 -4.54 15.78
C ALA A 170 -2.90 -5.68 15.20
N GLY A 171 -3.47 -6.90 15.08
CA GLY A 171 -2.81 -8.04 14.43
C GLY A 171 -2.50 -7.76 12.96
N ALA A 172 -3.49 -7.30 12.19
CA ALA A 172 -3.31 -6.96 10.78
C ALA A 172 -2.23 -5.89 10.57
N ILE A 173 -2.19 -4.84 11.41
CA ILE A 173 -1.19 -3.77 11.31
C ILE A 173 0.22 -4.32 11.58
N ARG A 174 0.39 -5.18 12.60
CA ARG A 174 1.69 -5.82 12.89
C ARG A 174 2.14 -6.74 11.75
N THR A 175 1.22 -7.54 11.19
CA THR A 175 1.50 -8.40 10.04
C THR A 175 1.95 -7.57 8.84
N PHE A 176 1.20 -6.51 8.51
CA PHE A 176 1.58 -5.56 7.46
C PHE A 176 2.98 -4.95 7.68
N ALA A 177 3.25 -4.45 8.89
CA ALA A 177 4.57 -3.89 9.21
C ALA A 177 5.70 -4.91 9.05
N SER A 178 5.46 -6.18 9.42
CA SER A 178 6.45 -7.26 9.28
C SER A 178 6.76 -7.62 7.83
N GLN A 179 5.81 -7.43 6.91
CA GLN A 179 5.97 -7.77 5.49
C GLN A 179 6.78 -6.74 4.70
N ILE A 180 6.80 -5.47 5.11
CA ILE A 180 7.48 -4.39 4.37
C ILE A 180 9.02 -4.50 4.47
N GLY A 181 9.52 -5.02 5.59
CA GLY A 181 10.94 -5.09 5.89
C GLY A 181 11.58 -3.73 6.19
N VAL A 182 12.61 -3.75 7.05
CA VAL A 182 13.38 -2.56 7.45
C VAL A 182 14.65 -2.48 6.60
N SER A 183 14.88 -1.35 5.93
CA SER A 183 16.10 -1.11 5.13
C SER A 183 16.51 0.36 5.18
N ARG A 184 17.72 0.69 4.71
CA ARG A 184 18.24 2.08 4.62
C ARG A 184 17.88 2.81 3.33
N THR A 185 16.80 2.41 2.66
CA THR A 185 16.33 3.06 1.43
C THR A 185 14.90 3.51 1.63
N ASN A 186 14.57 4.76 1.27
CA ASN A 186 13.19 5.22 1.25
C ASN A 186 12.40 4.45 0.19
N ARG A 187 11.20 4.00 0.54
CA ARG A 187 10.33 3.24 -0.37
C ARG A 187 8.88 3.61 -0.17
N THR A 188 8.15 3.62 -1.27
CA THR A 188 6.69 3.64 -1.26
C THR A 188 6.17 2.21 -1.18
N VAL A 189 5.10 2.00 -0.42
CA VAL A 189 4.41 0.72 -0.25
C VAL A 189 3.03 0.82 -0.88
N ASP A 190 2.69 -0.13 -1.74
CA ASP A 190 1.35 -0.27 -2.31
C ASP A 190 0.33 -0.54 -1.19
N ILE A 191 -0.73 0.26 -1.15
CA ILE A 191 -1.82 0.14 -0.18
C ILE A 191 -2.54 -1.22 -0.28
N ALA A 192 -2.49 -1.90 -1.42
CA ALA A 192 -3.06 -3.23 -1.59
C ALA A 192 -2.45 -4.25 -0.60
N LEU A 193 -1.18 -4.11 -0.24
CA LEU A 193 -0.53 -4.96 0.77
C LEU A 193 -1.17 -4.77 2.15
N TYR A 194 -1.45 -3.52 2.52
CA TYR A 194 -2.15 -3.19 3.75
C TYR A 194 -3.57 -3.77 3.76
N GLU A 195 -4.33 -3.53 2.69
CA GLU A 195 -5.70 -4.03 2.58
C GLU A 195 -5.74 -5.57 2.60
N HIS A 196 -4.78 -6.24 1.97
CA HIS A 196 -4.64 -7.69 2.01
C HIS A 196 -4.40 -8.21 3.42
N ALA A 197 -3.44 -7.63 4.16
CA ALA A 197 -3.17 -8.01 5.55
C ALA A 197 -4.42 -7.87 6.44
N VAL A 198 -5.25 -6.85 6.21
CA VAL A 198 -6.54 -6.68 6.91
C VAL A 198 -7.54 -7.76 6.50
N ARG A 199 -7.70 -8.05 5.20
CA ARG A 199 -8.64 -9.09 4.71
C ARG A 199 -8.27 -10.47 5.24
N ASP A 200 -6.99 -10.82 5.22
CA ASP A 200 -6.49 -12.12 5.69
C ASP A 200 -6.73 -12.31 7.20
N ASP A 201 -6.42 -11.28 8.00
CA ASP A 201 -6.63 -11.34 9.44
C ASP A 201 -8.12 -11.52 9.80
N LEU A 202 -8.99 -10.80 9.09
CA LEU A 202 -10.44 -10.87 9.31
C LEU A 202 -11.06 -12.17 8.78
N ASN A 203 -10.47 -12.83 7.78
CA ASN A 203 -10.98 -14.08 7.24
C ASN A 203 -11.17 -15.16 8.32
N HIS A 204 -10.27 -15.21 9.31
CA HIS A 204 -10.29 -16.19 10.40
C HIS A 204 -10.89 -15.66 11.72
N LYS A 205 -11.31 -14.39 11.76
CA LYS A 205 -11.80 -13.72 12.98
C LYS A 205 -13.21 -13.16 12.87
N ALA A 206 -13.72 -12.97 11.66
CA ALA A 206 -15.04 -12.41 11.43
C ALA A 206 -16.05 -13.50 11.03
N PRO A 207 -17.00 -13.89 11.91
CA PRO A 207 -18.11 -14.77 11.54
C PRO A 207 -18.94 -14.20 10.38
N ARG A 208 -19.51 -15.10 9.57
CA ARG A 208 -20.33 -14.73 8.40
C ARG A 208 -21.77 -14.55 8.82
N VAL A 209 -22.32 -13.39 8.49
CA VAL A 209 -23.71 -13.02 8.74
C VAL A 209 -24.30 -12.35 7.50
N MET A 210 -25.62 -12.23 7.44
CA MET A 210 -26.32 -11.58 6.34
C MET A 210 -26.78 -10.18 6.72
N ALA A 211 -26.50 -9.22 5.83
CA ALA A 211 -26.99 -7.86 5.90
C ALA A 211 -27.31 -7.36 4.49
N VAL A 212 -28.42 -6.63 4.37
CA VAL A 212 -28.88 -6.01 3.13
C VAL A 212 -28.73 -4.50 3.26
N LEU A 213 -27.90 -3.91 2.42
CA LEU A 213 -27.46 -2.51 2.52
C LEU A 213 -28.32 -1.55 1.71
N ASP A 214 -28.90 -2.02 0.61
CA ASP A 214 -29.88 -1.29 -0.22
C ASP A 214 -31.10 -2.21 -0.46
N PRO A 215 -32.07 -2.22 0.47
CA PRO A 215 -33.12 -3.22 0.51
C PRO A 215 -34.18 -3.06 -0.59
N VAL A 216 -34.54 -4.19 -1.21
CA VAL A 216 -35.75 -4.37 -2.01
C VAL A 216 -36.58 -5.48 -1.39
N ARG A 217 -37.89 -5.22 -1.21
CA ARG A 217 -38.80 -6.18 -0.58
C ARG A 217 -39.13 -7.31 -1.55
N VAL A 218 -39.11 -8.54 -1.04
CA VAL A 218 -39.51 -9.76 -1.77
C VAL A 218 -40.61 -10.45 -0.99
N ILE A 219 -41.70 -10.81 -1.66
CA ILE A 219 -42.87 -11.45 -1.07
C ILE A 219 -42.98 -12.86 -1.64
N LEU A 220 -42.81 -13.87 -0.79
CA LEU A 220 -42.92 -15.27 -1.18
C LEU A 220 -44.40 -15.69 -1.23
N SER A 221 -44.97 -15.75 -2.43
CA SER A 221 -46.41 -15.92 -2.66
C SER A 221 -46.96 -17.23 -2.08
N ASN A 222 -46.17 -18.30 -2.11
CA ASN A 222 -46.52 -19.65 -1.67
C ASN A 222 -46.05 -20.01 -0.26
N VAL A 223 -45.60 -19.03 0.53
CA VAL A 223 -45.33 -19.18 1.97
C VAL A 223 -46.48 -18.52 2.74
N GLU A 224 -47.05 -19.23 3.71
CA GLU A 224 -48.20 -18.72 4.47
C GLU A 224 -47.81 -17.50 5.32
N SER A 225 -48.74 -16.55 5.46
CA SER A 225 -48.51 -15.36 6.29
C SER A 225 -48.45 -15.77 7.77
N GLY A 226 -47.43 -15.30 8.50
CA GLY A 226 -47.18 -15.67 9.90
C GLY A 226 -46.37 -16.97 10.07
N GLU A 227 -46.07 -17.70 8.99
CA GLU A 227 -45.16 -18.84 9.05
C GLU A 227 -43.70 -18.34 9.16
N THR A 228 -42.99 -18.79 10.20
CA THR A 228 -41.55 -18.53 10.38
C THR A 228 -40.80 -19.85 10.45
N ARG A 229 -39.95 -20.11 9.45
CA ARG A 229 -39.06 -21.27 9.44
C ARG A 229 -37.67 -20.87 9.90
N LEU A 230 -37.21 -21.42 11.02
CA LEU A 230 -35.85 -21.20 11.49
C LEU A 230 -34.86 -22.08 10.72
N LEU A 231 -33.86 -21.44 10.10
CA LEU A 231 -32.76 -22.09 9.41
C LEU A 231 -31.51 -22.03 10.28
N SER A 232 -30.82 -23.16 10.45
CA SER A 232 -29.53 -23.19 11.14
C SER A 232 -28.41 -23.02 10.13
N LEU A 233 -27.75 -21.86 10.12
CA LEU A 233 -26.66 -21.55 9.18
C LEU A 233 -25.31 -21.43 9.91
N PRO A 234 -24.22 -22.01 9.37
CA PRO A 234 -22.90 -21.91 9.98
C PRO A 234 -22.33 -20.49 9.87
N TYR A 235 -21.56 -20.09 10.88
CA TYR A 235 -20.80 -18.84 10.87
C TYR A 235 -19.54 -18.90 10.00
N TRP A 236 -18.97 -20.08 9.80
CA TRP A 236 -17.65 -20.22 9.19
C TRP A 236 -17.68 -21.08 7.93
N PRO A 237 -16.98 -20.67 6.86
CA PRO A 237 -16.84 -21.49 5.67
C PRO A 237 -15.82 -22.62 5.90
N HIS A 238 -15.87 -23.62 5.01
CA HIS A 238 -15.05 -24.84 5.13
C HIS A 238 -13.54 -24.56 5.11
N ASP A 239 -13.06 -23.59 4.36
CA ASP A 239 -11.64 -23.22 4.31
C ASP A 239 -11.14 -22.73 5.68
N VAL A 240 -11.91 -21.89 6.38
CA VAL A 240 -11.55 -21.42 7.72
C VAL A 240 -11.56 -22.56 8.74
N ILE A 241 -12.51 -23.49 8.63
CA ILE A 241 -12.57 -24.68 9.49
C ILE A 241 -11.35 -25.57 9.25
N ARG A 242 -11.02 -25.85 7.98
CA ARG A 242 -9.86 -26.66 7.57
C ARG A 242 -8.55 -26.08 8.07
N ASP A 243 -8.39 -24.76 7.97
CA ASP A 243 -7.15 -24.06 8.32
C ASP A 243 -7.07 -23.72 9.82
N SER A 244 -8.04 -24.17 10.62
CA SER A 244 -8.05 -23.92 12.07
C SER A 244 -6.99 -24.77 12.78
N PRO A 245 -6.12 -24.16 13.61
CA PRO A 245 -4.99 -24.87 14.24
C PRO A 245 -5.42 -25.90 15.30
N ASP A 246 -6.58 -25.72 15.92
CA ASP A 246 -7.11 -26.57 17.00
C ASP A 246 -8.38 -27.33 16.58
N GLY A 247 -8.75 -27.26 15.29
CA GLY A 247 -9.99 -27.85 14.76
C GLY A 247 -11.28 -27.19 15.27
N ARG A 248 -11.18 -26.06 16.00
CA ARG A 248 -12.32 -25.32 16.56
C ARG A 248 -12.48 -23.97 15.87
N VAL A 249 -13.64 -23.35 15.99
CA VAL A 249 -13.91 -22.02 15.44
C VAL A 249 -14.61 -21.15 16.48
N ALA A 250 -14.45 -19.83 16.37
CA ALA A 250 -14.95 -18.90 17.38
C ALA A 250 -16.44 -18.57 17.17
N LEU A 251 -17.22 -18.53 18.24
CA LEU A 251 -18.51 -17.84 18.25
C LEU A 251 -18.29 -16.32 18.31
N PRO A 252 -19.30 -15.49 17.97
CA PRO A 252 -19.26 -14.04 18.17
C PRO A 252 -18.85 -13.60 19.59
N THR A 253 -19.11 -14.44 20.59
CA THR A 253 -18.72 -14.24 22.01
C THR A 253 -17.22 -14.42 22.27
N GLY A 254 -16.47 -14.97 21.31
CA GLY A 254 -15.05 -15.32 21.43
C GLY A 254 -14.80 -16.77 21.90
N GLU A 255 -15.82 -17.48 22.36
CA GLU A 255 -15.70 -18.88 22.74
C GLU A 255 -15.38 -19.77 21.52
N ARG A 256 -14.39 -20.67 21.63
CA ARG A 256 -14.02 -21.60 20.56
C ARG A 256 -14.70 -22.96 20.73
N VAL A 257 -15.59 -23.27 19.79
CA VAL A 257 -16.46 -24.47 19.80
C VAL A 257 -16.20 -25.35 18.56
N SER A 258 -16.83 -26.53 18.49
CA SER A 258 -16.75 -27.36 17.28
C SER A 258 -17.48 -26.68 16.11
N PRO A 259 -17.09 -26.95 14.85
CA PRO A 259 -17.74 -26.35 13.68
C PRO A 259 -19.25 -26.58 13.60
N GLU A 260 -19.74 -27.72 14.10
CA GLU A 260 -21.15 -28.08 14.12
C GLU A 260 -21.95 -27.24 15.13
N GLN A 261 -21.30 -26.76 16.19
CA GLN A 261 -21.91 -25.88 17.19
C GLN A 261 -21.85 -24.41 16.76
N ALA A 262 -20.97 -24.05 15.83
CA ALA A 262 -20.78 -22.68 15.35
C ALA A 262 -21.81 -22.28 14.29
N VAL A 263 -23.08 -22.39 14.66
CA VAL A 263 -24.26 -22.07 13.84
C VAL A 263 -25.09 -20.96 14.47
N ARG A 264 -26.03 -20.42 13.70
CA ARG A 264 -27.01 -19.43 14.18
C ARG A 264 -28.37 -19.65 13.53
N ASP A 265 -29.39 -19.19 14.21
CA ASP A 265 -30.76 -19.25 13.72
C ASP A 265 -31.05 -18.04 12.84
N VAL A 266 -31.56 -18.32 11.65
CA VAL A 266 -31.92 -17.33 10.64
C VAL A 266 -33.39 -17.55 10.25
N PRO A 267 -34.30 -16.62 10.59
CA PRO A 267 -35.71 -16.78 10.28
C PRO A 267 -35.96 -16.56 8.79
N LEU A 268 -36.61 -17.54 8.15
CA LEU A 268 -37.20 -17.42 6.82
C LEU A 268 -38.71 -17.19 6.99
N THR A 269 -39.16 -16.02 6.55
CA THR A 269 -40.56 -15.57 6.60
C THR A 269 -41.10 -15.35 5.18
N ARG A 270 -42.40 -15.09 5.07
CA ARG A 270 -43.04 -14.72 3.80
C ARG A 270 -42.40 -13.50 3.16
N GLU A 271 -42.07 -12.50 3.97
CA GLU A 271 -41.50 -11.24 3.50
C GLU A 271 -40.02 -11.14 3.82
N LEU A 272 -39.22 -10.84 2.80
CA LEU A 272 -37.77 -10.76 2.87
C LEU A 272 -37.28 -9.42 2.29
N TYR A 273 -36.04 -9.06 2.63
CA TYR A 273 -35.26 -8.08 1.89
C TYR A 273 -34.09 -8.77 1.18
N ILE A 274 -33.83 -8.32 -0.04
CA ILE A 274 -32.62 -8.63 -0.82
C ILE A 274 -31.93 -7.33 -1.23
N GLU A 275 -30.69 -7.41 -1.70
CA GLU A 275 -30.04 -6.23 -2.28
C GLU A 275 -30.71 -5.81 -3.58
N ARG A 276 -30.84 -4.50 -3.79
CA ARG A 276 -31.32 -3.93 -5.04
C ARG A 276 -30.49 -4.37 -6.23
N GLU A 277 -29.18 -4.47 -6.09
CA GLU A 277 -28.27 -4.93 -7.16
C GLU A 277 -28.37 -6.43 -7.48
N ASP A 278 -29.13 -7.19 -6.69
CA ASP A 278 -29.40 -8.61 -6.93
C ASP A 278 -30.66 -8.84 -7.77
N PHE A 279 -31.39 -7.79 -8.12
CA PHE A 279 -32.48 -7.84 -9.09
C PHE A 279 -32.23 -6.92 -10.28
N SER A 280 -32.50 -7.41 -11.51
CA SER A 280 -32.47 -6.56 -12.71
C SER A 280 -33.62 -6.89 -13.67
N LEU A 281 -34.30 -5.84 -14.15
CA LEU A 281 -35.27 -5.92 -15.24
C LEU A 281 -34.58 -6.13 -16.60
N ASP A 282 -33.42 -5.50 -16.79
CA ASP A 282 -32.58 -5.62 -17.98
C ASP A 282 -31.19 -6.16 -17.57
N PRO A 283 -31.03 -7.49 -17.47
CA PRO A 283 -29.81 -8.08 -16.94
C PRO A 283 -28.65 -7.93 -17.94
N PRO A 284 -27.49 -7.40 -17.52
CA PRO A 284 -26.31 -7.39 -18.38
C PRO A 284 -25.85 -8.82 -18.70
N LYS A 285 -25.12 -8.99 -19.80
CA LYS A 285 -24.59 -10.31 -20.19
C LYS A 285 -23.77 -10.93 -19.06
N GLY A 286 -24.10 -12.16 -18.67
CA GLY A 286 -23.41 -12.89 -17.60
C GLY A 286 -23.92 -12.58 -16.19
N TYR A 287 -25.02 -11.82 -16.04
CA TYR A 287 -25.72 -11.65 -14.79
C TYR A 287 -26.23 -12.99 -14.24
N LYS A 288 -25.96 -13.27 -12.96
CA LYS A 288 -26.27 -14.57 -12.31
C LYS A 288 -27.30 -14.48 -11.18
N ARG A 289 -27.86 -13.28 -10.94
CA ARG A 289 -28.80 -13.03 -9.84
C ARG A 289 -30.23 -13.01 -10.38
N LEU A 290 -31.18 -12.46 -9.62
CA LEU A 290 -32.59 -12.54 -9.94
C LEU A 290 -32.97 -11.62 -11.11
N THR A 291 -33.75 -12.14 -12.03
CA THR A 291 -34.31 -11.40 -13.18
C THR A 291 -35.81 -11.66 -13.24
N ARG A 292 -36.57 -10.82 -13.95
CA ARG A 292 -38.00 -11.05 -14.17
C ARG A 292 -38.23 -12.43 -14.83
N GLY A 293 -39.05 -13.29 -14.21
CA GLY A 293 -39.27 -14.68 -14.63
C GLY A 293 -38.10 -15.65 -14.35
N GLY A 294 -36.94 -15.14 -13.93
CA GLY A 294 -35.74 -15.93 -13.64
C GLY A 294 -35.70 -16.45 -12.21
N THR A 295 -34.69 -17.28 -11.93
CA THR A 295 -34.50 -17.93 -10.63
C THR A 295 -33.19 -17.54 -9.96
N VAL A 296 -33.18 -17.49 -8.63
CA VAL A 296 -31.96 -17.32 -7.82
C VAL A 296 -32.03 -18.18 -6.57
N ARG A 297 -30.89 -18.64 -6.07
CA ARG A 297 -30.82 -19.35 -4.78
C ARG A 297 -30.67 -18.34 -3.64
N LEU A 298 -31.58 -18.39 -2.68
CA LEU A 298 -31.42 -17.74 -1.40
C LEU A 298 -30.44 -18.54 -0.55
N ARG A 299 -29.45 -17.86 0.03
CA ARG A 299 -28.44 -18.47 0.91
C ARG A 299 -29.11 -19.30 2.01
N GLY A 300 -28.93 -20.61 1.98
CA GLY A 300 -29.46 -21.54 2.98
C GLY A 300 -30.98 -21.81 2.94
N ALA A 301 -31.75 -21.16 2.06
CA ALA A 301 -33.21 -21.17 2.11
C ALA A 301 -33.91 -21.81 0.90
N GLY A 302 -33.20 -22.10 -0.19
CA GLY A 302 -33.77 -22.71 -1.40
C GLY A 302 -33.73 -21.78 -2.61
N ILE A 303 -34.49 -22.09 -3.65
CA ILE A 303 -34.50 -21.33 -4.92
C ILE A 303 -35.83 -20.62 -5.07
N ILE A 304 -35.79 -19.33 -5.39
CA ILE A 304 -36.97 -18.53 -5.70
C ILE A 304 -37.03 -18.20 -7.19
N ARG A 305 -38.23 -17.96 -7.71
CA ARG A 305 -38.49 -17.39 -9.03
C ARG A 305 -39.22 -16.06 -8.89
N ALA A 306 -38.77 -15.01 -9.57
CA ALA A 306 -39.50 -13.73 -9.58
C ALA A 306 -40.66 -13.81 -10.59
N ASP A 307 -41.89 -13.81 -10.10
CA ASP A 307 -43.09 -13.94 -10.93
C ASP A 307 -43.59 -12.56 -11.37
N GLU A 308 -43.70 -11.63 -10.43
CA GLU A 308 -44.19 -10.26 -10.67
C GLU A 308 -43.31 -9.21 -9.98
N VAL A 309 -43.32 -7.99 -10.50
CA VAL A 309 -42.48 -6.89 -10.04
C VAL A 309 -43.34 -5.64 -9.98
N GLU A 310 -43.34 -5.00 -8.82
CA GLU A 310 -43.98 -3.71 -8.59
C GLU A 310 -42.94 -2.60 -8.75
N THR A 311 -43.26 -1.59 -9.55
CA THR A 311 -42.42 -0.40 -9.77
C THR A 311 -43.17 0.86 -9.42
N ASP A 312 -42.46 1.89 -8.95
CA ASP A 312 -43.00 3.23 -8.79
C ASP A 312 -43.17 3.97 -10.14
N GLU A 313 -43.70 5.20 -10.10
CA GLU A 313 -43.87 6.05 -11.30
C GLU A 313 -42.54 6.40 -11.99
N ALA A 314 -41.41 6.33 -11.27
CA ALA A 314 -40.07 6.57 -11.80
C ALA A 314 -39.41 5.29 -12.34
N GLY A 315 -40.08 4.14 -12.25
CA GLY A 315 -39.57 2.84 -12.70
C GLY A 315 -38.65 2.14 -11.69
N ASN A 316 -38.56 2.62 -10.46
CA ASN A 316 -37.78 1.94 -9.41
C ASN A 316 -38.56 0.74 -8.88
N VAL A 317 -37.86 -0.38 -8.69
CA VAL A 317 -38.43 -1.60 -8.14
C VAL A 317 -38.72 -1.43 -6.65
N MET A 318 -40.00 -1.58 -6.28
CA MET A 318 -40.53 -1.43 -4.93
C MET A 318 -40.68 -2.78 -4.23
N ALA A 319 -41.28 -3.75 -4.93
CA ALA A 319 -41.48 -5.10 -4.42
C ALA A 319 -41.36 -6.14 -5.54
N ILE A 320 -40.92 -7.34 -5.18
CA ILE A 320 -40.82 -8.48 -6.08
C ILE A 320 -41.68 -9.61 -5.50
N HIS A 321 -42.70 -10.04 -6.22
CA HIS A 321 -43.46 -11.23 -5.86
C HIS A 321 -42.76 -12.45 -6.46
N ALA A 322 -42.45 -13.41 -5.59
CA ALA A 322 -41.68 -14.58 -5.97
C ALA A 322 -42.29 -15.86 -5.41
N THR A 323 -42.03 -16.98 -6.08
CA THR A 323 -42.41 -18.32 -5.61
C THR A 323 -41.17 -19.06 -5.13
N LEU A 324 -41.20 -19.63 -3.93
CA LEU A 324 -40.19 -20.56 -3.43
C LEU A 324 -40.39 -21.93 -4.09
N LEU A 325 -39.43 -22.35 -4.90
CA LEU A 325 -39.48 -23.58 -5.68
C LEU A 325 -38.97 -24.79 -4.90
N GLY A 326 -39.39 -25.98 -5.33
CA GLY A 326 -38.92 -27.27 -4.81
C GLY A 326 -37.49 -27.65 -5.26
N ASN A 327 -37.05 -28.83 -4.83
CA ASN A 327 -35.65 -29.28 -4.94
C ASN A 327 -35.14 -29.47 -6.39
N ASP A 328 -36.02 -29.65 -7.37
CA ASP A 328 -35.63 -29.87 -8.77
C ASP A 328 -35.25 -28.57 -9.51
N ALA A 329 -35.48 -27.41 -8.89
CA ALA A 329 -35.17 -26.13 -9.47
C ALA A 329 -33.65 -25.90 -9.58
N LYS A 330 -33.24 -25.19 -10.64
CA LYS A 330 -31.86 -24.77 -10.86
C LYS A 330 -31.77 -23.25 -10.86
N ALA A 331 -30.65 -22.74 -10.34
CA ALA A 331 -30.34 -21.32 -10.28
C ALA A 331 -28.86 -21.10 -10.61
N ALA A 332 -28.56 -19.98 -11.29
CA ALA A 332 -27.20 -19.65 -11.74
C ALA A 332 -26.34 -18.98 -10.66
N GLY A 333 -26.96 -18.44 -9.61
CA GLY A 333 -26.28 -17.71 -8.54
C GLY A 333 -26.95 -17.87 -7.19
N VAL A 334 -26.25 -17.38 -6.17
CA VAL A 334 -26.68 -17.38 -4.77
C VAL A 334 -26.59 -15.95 -4.25
N ILE A 335 -27.64 -15.51 -3.56
CA ILE A 335 -27.72 -14.17 -2.95
C ILE A 335 -28.02 -14.30 -1.46
N HIS A 336 -27.56 -13.31 -0.69
CA HIS A 336 -27.94 -13.15 0.72
C HIS A 336 -29.28 -12.42 0.80
N TRP A 337 -29.91 -12.53 1.96
CA TRP A 337 -31.25 -12.00 2.23
C TRP A 337 -31.43 -11.88 3.74
N VAL A 338 -32.45 -11.12 4.17
CA VAL A 338 -32.86 -11.06 5.58
C VAL A 338 -34.38 -11.05 5.68
N SER A 339 -34.95 -11.57 6.77
CA SER A 339 -36.40 -11.50 7.03
C SER A 339 -36.84 -10.06 7.27
N ALA A 340 -37.90 -9.60 6.60
CA ALA A 340 -38.42 -8.25 6.81
C ALA A 340 -39.05 -8.04 8.20
N GLU A 341 -39.53 -9.12 8.83
CA GLU A 341 -40.20 -9.08 10.13
C GLU A 341 -39.22 -9.08 11.31
N HIS A 342 -38.08 -9.77 11.16
CA HIS A 342 -37.13 -9.97 12.27
C HIS A 342 -35.81 -9.21 12.11
N ALA A 343 -35.48 -8.72 10.91
CA ALA A 343 -34.20 -8.05 10.70
C ALA A 343 -34.13 -6.71 11.45
N LEU A 344 -32.93 -6.38 11.92
CA LEU A 344 -32.68 -5.16 12.67
C LEU A 344 -32.35 -4.02 11.69
N PRO A 345 -33.02 -2.86 11.79
CA PRO A 345 -32.66 -1.71 10.98
C PRO A 345 -31.28 -1.18 11.40
N ALA A 346 -30.44 -0.87 10.40
CA ALA A 346 -29.09 -0.37 10.63
C ALA A 346 -28.65 0.65 9.57
N GLU A 347 -27.77 1.56 9.98
CA GLU A 347 -27.01 2.43 9.08
C GLU A 347 -25.69 1.75 8.72
N PHE A 348 -25.32 1.77 7.44
CA PHE A 348 -24.05 1.23 6.95
C PHE A 348 -23.20 2.36 6.37
N ARG A 349 -21.97 2.48 6.86
CA ARG A 349 -20.99 3.47 6.38
C ARG A 349 -19.94 2.77 5.55
N LEU A 350 -19.98 3.01 4.25
CA LEU A 350 -19.14 2.38 3.26
C LEU A 350 -17.97 3.31 2.95
N TYR A 351 -16.84 3.02 3.57
CA TYR A 351 -15.60 3.75 3.33
C TYR A 351 -14.88 3.22 2.08
N ASP A 352 -14.18 4.13 1.42
CA ASP A 352 -13.22 3.88 0.34
C ASP A 352 -11.96 4.73 0.57
N ARG A 353 -10.94 4.59 -0.28
CA ARG A 353 -9.69 5.37 -0.18
C ARG A 353 -10.01 6.87 -0.20
N LEU A 354 -9.39 7.63 0.70
CA LEU A 354 -9.60 9.08 0.82
C LEU A 354 -9.08 9.83 -0.41
N PHE A 355 -7.98 9.36 -0.99
CA PHE A 355 -7.39 9.89 -2.21
C PHE A 355 -7.52 8.92 -3.38
N ARG A 356 -7.68 9.46 -4.58
CA ARG A 356 -7.87 8.66 -5.81
C ARG A 356 -6.59 8.38 -6.60
N VAL A 357 -5.45 8.90 -6.16
CA VAL A 357 -4.15 8.73 -6.82
C VAL A 357 -3.11 8.15 -5.85
N PRO A 358 -2.13 7.36 -6.33
CA PRO A 358 -1.09 6.76 -5.49
C PRO A 358 -0.25 7.80 -4.72
N HIS A 359 0.05 8.93 -5.35
CA HIS A 359 0.86 9.99 -4.77
C HIS A 359 0.05 11.29 -4.70
N PRO A 360 -0.82 11.46 -3.68
CA PRO A 360 -1.69 12.64 -3.58
C PRO A 360 -0.91 13.94 -3.34
N GLU A 361 0.33 13.85 -2.87
CA GLU A 361 1.23 14.98 -2.70
C GLU A 361 2.07 15.26 -3.97
N GLY A 362 1.95 14.43 -5.01
CA GLY A 362 2.84 14.42 -6.18
C GLY A 362 4.22 13.82 -5.88
N ASP A 363 5.10 13.80 -6.89
CA ASP A 363 6.55 13.60 -6.70
C ASP A 363 7.15 14.88 -6.08
N ASN A 364 6.58 15.37 -4.98
CA ASN A 364 7.01 16.65 -4.44
C ASN A 364 8.30 16.49 -3.62
N PRO A 365 9.24 17.44 -3.78
CA PRO A 365 10.46 17.53 -2.98
C PRO A 365 10.21 17.91 -1.52
N ASP A 366 8.96 18.01 -1.05
CA ASP A 366 8.61 18.28 0.36
C ASP A 366 8.98 17.13 1.31
N ASP A 367 9.37 15.96 0.78
CA ASP A 367 10.07 14.92 1.54
C ASP A 367 11.53 15.31 1.87
N ILE A 368 12.03 16.40 1.30
CA ILE A 368 13.25 17.11 1.67
C ILE A 368 12.80 18.39 2.37
N LEU A 369 13.05 18.49 3.68
CA LEU A 369 12.84 19.73 4.41
C LEU A 369 13.53 20.89 3.67
N PRO A 370 12.94 22.11 3.64
CA PRO A 370 13.67 23.28 3.16
C PRO A 370 15.00 23.41 3.93
N PRO A 371 16.05 23.98 3.31
CA PRO A 371 17.36 24.09 3.94
C PRO A 371 17.22 24.63 5.36
N PHE A 372 17.82 23.89 6.31
CA PHE A 372 17.80 24.21 7.73
C PHE A 372 18.24 25.66 7.94
N ASP A 373 17.30 26.50 8.35
CA ASP A 373 17.56 27.86 8.82
C ASP A 373 17.72 27.80 10.35
N PRO A 374 18.96 27.92 10.87
CA PRO A 374 19.21 27.88 12.30
C PRO A 374 18.62 29.09 13.05
N GLU A 375 18.09 30.12 12.39
CA GLU A 375 17.38 31.21 13.08
C GLU A 375 15.87 30.99 13.20
N ARG A 376 15.30 30.08 12.40
CA ARG A 376 13.88 29.73 12.45
C ARG A 376 13.66 28.46 13.27
N MET A 377 12.63 28.48 14.12
CA MET A 377 12.20 27.26 14.81
C MET A 377 11.82 26.19 13.79
N SER A 378 12.58 25.10 13.74
CA SER A 378 12.24 23.92 12.95
C SER A 378 11.21 23.06 13.70
N HIS A 379 10.02 23.62 13.89
CA HIS A 379 8.78 22.87 13.78
C HIS A 379 8.16 23.38 12.48
N GLU A 380 7.88 22.48 11.54
CA GLU A 380 7.17 22.71 10.26
C GLU A 380 6.62 24.15 10.12
N ASN A 381 7.45 25.07 9.64
CA ASN A 381 7.26 26.53 9.76
C ASN A 381 5.81 26.97 9.48
N GLU A 382 4.99 27.20 10.52
CA GLU A 382 3.54 27.50 10.39
C GLU A 382 3.28 28.77 9.57
N ALA A 383 4.30 29.60 9.37
CA ALA A 383 4.25 30.81 8.57
C ALA A 383 4.18 30.57 7.04
N VAL A 384 4.55 29.37 6.55
CA VAL A 384 4.44 29.06 5.11
C VAL A 384 3.04 28.49 4.83
N PRO A 385 2.26 28.99 3.86
CA PRO A 385 0.99 28.40 3.50
C PRO A 385 1.15 26.93 3.09
N VAL A 386 0.28 26.04 3.59
CA VAL A 386 0.24 24.64 3.17
C VAL A 386 -0.21 24.58 1.71
N ASP A 387 0.58 23.94 0.83
CA ASP A 387 0.16 23.66 -0.55
C ASP A 387 -1.14 22.83 -0.54
N THR A 388 -2.19 23.38 -1.15
CA THR A 388 -3.52 22.77 -1.25
C THR A 388 -3.68 21.86 -2.46
N GLY A 389 -2.64 21.70 -3.28
CA GLY A 389 -2.68 20.90 -4.50
C GLY A 389 -3.21 19.48 -4.28
N PHE A 390 -3.00 18.90 -3.10
CA PHE A 390 -3.45 17.54 -2.78
C PHE A 390 -4.98 17.39 -2.64
N LEU A 391 -5.69 18.46 -2.28
CA LEU A 391 -7.16 18.42 -2.07
C LEU A 391 -7.91 18.05 -3.36
N ARG A 392 -7.35 18.39 -4.54
CA ARG A 392 -7.94 18.01 -5.84
C ARG A 392 -7.97 16.51 -6.09
N PHE A 393 -7.23 15.73 -5.29
CA PHE A 393 -7.17 14.27 -5.42
C PHE A 393 -8.07 13.54 -4.42
N LEU A 394 -8.87 14.26 -3.63
CA LEU A 394 -9.87 13.65 -2.76
C LEU A 394 -10.86 12.81 -3.58
N ASN A 395 -11.22 11.65 -3.04
CA ASN A 395 -12.22 10.76 -3.61
C ASN A 395 -13.62 11.22 -3.13
N PRO A 396 -14.49 11.69 -4.04
CA PRO A 396 -15.84 12.13 -3.68
C PRO A 396 -16.72 10.97 -3.19
N HIS A 397 -16.32 9.72 -3.46
CA HIS A 397 -17.01 8.50 -3.02
C HIS A 397 -16.31 7.83 -1.83
N SER A 398 -15.42 8.54 -1.14
CA SER A 398 -14.68 8.02 0.03
C SER A 398 -15.57 7.60 1.20
N LEU A 399 -16.80 8.12 1.28
CA LEU A 399 -17.83 7.71 2.22
C LEU A 399 -19.19 7.69 1.51
N ARG A 400 -19.88 6.54 1.59
CA ARG A 400 -21.30 6.41 1.24
C ARG A 400 -22.06 5.85 2.43
N VAL A 401 -23.12 6.54 2.84
CA VAL A 401 -24.00 6.10 3.92
C VAL A 401 -25.25 5.47 3.31
N THR A 402 -25.62 4.27 3.76
CA THR A 402 -26.86 3.59 3.34
C THR A 402 -27.65 3.15 4.57
N ARG A 403 -28.94 2.84 4.38
CA ARG A 403 -29.83 2.34 5.43
C ARG A 403 -30.45 1.05 4.94
N GLY A 404 -30.38 0.03 5.78
CA GLY A 404 -30.89 -1.28 5.44
C GLY A 404 -31.06 -2.13 6.70
N PHE A 405 -30.82 -3.42 6.56
CA PHE A 405 -31.20 -4.40 7.57
C PHE A 405 -30.12 -5.47 7.77
N VAL A 406 -29.96 -5.95 9.01
CA VAL A 406 -29.05 -7.05 9.37
C VAL A 406 -29.82 -8.17 10.05
N GLU A 407 -29.41 -9.42 9.86
CA GLU A 407 -30.11 -10.57 10.45
C GLU A 407 -30.12 -10.51 12.00
N PRO A 408 -31.16 -11.04 12.67
CA PRO A 408 -31.39 -10.84 14.10
C PRO A 408 -30.33 -11.45 15.02
N SER A 409 -29.53 -12.41 14.53
CA SER A 409 -28.50 -13.06 15.34
C SER A 409 -27.48 -12.06 15.91
N VAL A 410 -27.30 -10.91 15.25
CA VAL A 410 -26.35 -9.89 15.70
C VAL A 410 -26.85 -9.06 16.89
N ALA A 411 -28.10 -9.17 17.31
CA ALA A 411 -28.70 -8.30 18.34
C ALA A 411 -27.92 -8.32 19.66
N HIS A 412 -27.46 -9.50 20.08
CA HIS A 412 -26.90 -9.75 21.42
C HIS A 412 -25.40 -10.05 21.41
N ASP A 413 -24.77 -9.96 20.24
CA ASP A 413 -23.34 -10.18 20.13
C ASP A 413 -22.56 -9.02 20.78
N PRO A 414 -21.34 -9.27 21.29
CA PRO A 414 -20.47 -8.23 21.83
C PRO A 414 -20.28 -7.05 20.86
N ALA A 415 -20.19 -5.82 21.40
CA ALA A 415 -20.08 -4.61 20.59
C ALA A 415 -18.84 -4.62 19.65
N GLU A 416 -17.74 -5.22 20.10
CA GLU A 416 -16.47 -5.30 19.36
C GLU A 416 -16.43 -6.40 18.29
N THR A 417 -17.49 -7.21 18.16
CA THR A 417 -17.57 -8.28 17.18
C THR A 417 -17.47 -7.72 15.76
N ARG A 418 -16.59 -8.34 14.98
CA ARG A 418 -16.40 -8.06 13.56
C ARG A 418 -17.09 -9.15 12.75
N TYR A 419 -17.67 -8.76 11.63
CA TYR A 419 -18.45 -9.66 10.79
C TYR A 419 -17.96 -9.61 9.37
N GLN A 420 -18.09 -10.72 8.66
CA GLN A 420 -18.18 -10.69 7.22
C GLN A 420 -19.67 -10.66 6.85
N PHE A 421 -20.15 -9.53 6.34
CA PHE A 421 -21.45 -9.49 5.69
C PHE A 421 -21.32 -10.17 4.34
N GLU A 422 -22.01 -11.31 4.17
CA GLU A 422 -21.87 -12.15 3.00
C GLU A 422 -22.01 -11.31 1.72
N ARG A 423 -21.06 -11.48 0.78
CA ARG A 423 -20.96 -10.75 -0.50
C ARG A 423 -20.68 -9.24 -0.43
N GLN A 424 -20.79 -8.61 0.74
CA GLN A 424 -20.62 -7.17 0.91
C GLN A 424 -19.20 -6.76 1.36
N GLY A 425 -18.67 -7.41 2.40
CA GLY A 425 -17.38 -7.02 2.98
C GLY A 425 -17.27 -7.36 4.46
N TYR A 426 -16.23 -6.83 5.09
CA TYR A 426 -16.05 -6.91 6.53
C TYR A 426 -16.56 -5.65 7.21
N PHE A 427 -17.31 -5.81 8.29
CA PHE A 427 -17.99 -4.74 9.01
C PHE A 427 -17.85 -4.92 10.52
N TRP A 428 -18.02 -3.85 11.26
CA TRP A 428 -18.23 -3.90 12.71
C TRP A 428 -19.02 -2.68 13.17
N ARG A 429 -19.52 -2.72 14.40
CA ARG A 429 -20.27 -1.59 14.98
C ARG A 429 -19.33 -0.41 15.15
N ASP A 430 -19.75 0.77 14.68
CA ASP A 430 -18.99 2.01 14.91
C ASP A 430 -18.99 2.29 16.42
N PRO A 431 -17.84 2.26 17.11
CA PRO A 431 -17.78 2.35 18.56
C PRO A 431 -18.16 3.73 19.09
N VAL A 432 -18.23 4.75 18.22
CA VAL A 432 -18.58 6.12 18.59
C VAL A 432 -20.08 6.37 18.43
N ASP A 433 -20.65 5.94 17.31
CA ASP A 433 -22.01 6.35 16.93
C ASP A 433 -23.07 5.25 17.09
N SER A 434 -22.67 3.97 17.16
CA SER A 434 -23.61 2.87 17.33
C SER A 434 -24.10 2.78 18.78
N ARG A 435 -25.41 2.63 18.96
CA ARG A 435 -26.06 2.47 20.27
C ARG A 435 -27.26 1.54 20.19
N GLU A 436 -27.78 1.15 21.34
CA GLU A 436 -29.03 0.37 21.41
C GLU A 436 -30.16 1.12 20.69
N GLY A 437 -30.90 0.41 19.83
CA GLY A 437 -31.95 0.99 18.99
C GLY A 437 -31.49 1.81 17.77
N ALA A 438 -30.19 2.06 17.61
CA ALA A 438 -29.61 2.74 16.45
C ALA A 438 -28.27 2.12 16.07
N LEU A 439 -28.32 0.98 15.39
CA LEU A 439 -27.13 0.25 14.95
C LEU A 439 -26.44 0.97 13.79
N VAL A 440 -25.14 1.20 13.94
CA VAL A 440 -24.29 1.78 12.89
C VAL A 440 -23.12 0.84 12.62
N PHE A 441 -23.00 0.35 11.39
CA PHE A 441 -21.90 -0.52 10.97
C PHE A 441 -20.97 0.21 10.01
N GLY A 442 -19.68 0.27 10.35
CA GLY A 442 -18.63 0.74 9.46
C GLY A 442 -18.01 -0.40 8.65
N ARG A 443 -17.88 -0.23 7.34
CA ARG A 443 -17.17 -1.20 6.48
C ARG A 443 -15.66 -1.09 6.70
N ILE A 444 -15.08 -2.12 7.29
CA ILE A 444 -13.63 -2.23 7.53
C ILE A 444 -12.91 -2.35 6.19
N MET A 445 -13.32 -3.32 5.36
CA MET A 445 -12.70 -3.64 4.08
C MET A 445 -13.66 -4.37 3.14
N THR A 446 -13.48 -4.20 1.83
CA THR A 446 -14.19 -4.99 0.79
C THR A 446 -13.66 -6.43 0.75
N LEU A 447 -14.45 -7.37 0.22
CA LEU A 447 -14.03 -8.79 0.09
C LEU A 447 -12.87 -8.99 -0.90
N LYS A 448 -12.76 -8.11 -1.90
CA LYS A 448 -11.75 -8.16 -2.96
C LYS A 448 -11.30 -6.75 -3.30
N ASP A 449 -10.11 -6.63 -3.86
CA ASP A 449 -9.60 -5.39 -4.42
C ASP A 449 -10.44 -4.96 -5.64
N THR A 450 -10.99 -3.75 -5.59
CA THR A 450 -11.79 -3.12 -6.65
C THR A 450 -10.97 -2.13 -7.49
N TRP A 451 -9.91 -1.56 -6.93
CA TRP A 451 -9.11 -0.50 -7.56
C TRP A 451 -8.24 -1.03 -8.71
N ALA A 452 -7.71 -2.25 -8.58
CA ALA A 452 -6.95 -2.90 -9.65
C ALA A 452 -7.79 -3.16 -10.93
N LYS A 453 -9.12 -3.22 -10.81
CA LYS A 453 -10.04 -3.37 -11.95
C LYS A 453 -10.47 -2.03 -12.52
N GLU A 454 -10.72 -1.04 -11.67
CA GLU A 454 -11.14 0.31 -12.09
C GLU A 454 -10.06 1.01 -12.89
N GLN A 455 -8.79 0.90 -12.49
CA GLN A 455 -7.66 1.43 -13.27
C GLN A 455 -7.53 0.81 -14.67
N LYS A 456 -7.85 -0.49 -14.81
CA LYS A 456 -7.88 -1.17 -16.11
C LYS A 456 -9.08 -0.74 -16.96
N ALA A 457 -10.22 -0.45 -16.35
CA ALA A 457 -11.44 -0.01 -17.03
C ALA A 457 -11.37 1.45 -17.48
N GLU A 458 -10.71 2.33 -16.71
CA GLU A 458 -10.44 3.72 -17.12
C GLU A 458 -9.41 3.79 -18.25
N GLY A 459 -8.43 2.86 -18.29
CA GLY A 459 -7.48 2.73 -19.39
C GLY A 459 -8.06 2.16 -20.70
N SER A 460 -9.28 1.62 -20.70
CA SER A 460 -9.84 0.86 -21.83
C SER A 460 -11.09 1.46 -22.50
N LYS A 461 -11.49 2.70 -22.19
CA LYS A 461 -12.61 3.34 -22.91
C LYS A 461 -12.15 3.84 -24.29
N PRO A 462 -12.90 3.57 -25.38
CA PRO A 462 -12.63 4.21 -26.67
C PRO A 462 -12.84 5.71 -26.52
N LYS A 463 -11.90 6.52 -27.03
CA LYS A 463 -12.03 7.97 -27.14
C LYS A 463 -13.35 8.30 -27.85
N ALA A 464 -14.33 8.82 -27.12
CA ALA A 464 -15.46 9.52 -27.72
C ALA A 464 -14.96 10.88 -28.21
N GLU A 465 -15.31 11.24 -29.46
CA GLU A 465 -15.00 12.54 -30.05
C GLU A 465 -15.64 13.66 -29.23
N ALA A 466 -14.80 14.54 -28.67
CA ALA A 466 -15.24 15.76 -28.03
C ALA A 466 -15.48 16.85 -29.09
N PRO A 467 -16.45 17.78 -28.88
CA PRO A 467 -16.64 18.91 -29.77
C PRO A 467 -15.38 19.79 -29.79
N LYS A 468 -15.02 20.32 -30.97
CA LYS A 468 -13.92 21.27 -31.13
C LYS A 468 -14.13 22.49 -30.22
N VAL A 469 -13.42 22.51 -29.10
CA VAL A 469 -13.16 23.71 -28.30
C VAL A 469 -11.78 24.21 -28.71
N GLU A 470 -11.70 25.52 -28.95
CA GLU A 470 -10.46 26.22 -29.30
C GLU A 470 -9.33 25.89 -28.34
N ALA A 471 -8.12 25.79 -28.91
CA ALA A 471 -6.90 25.39 -28.23
C ALA A 471 -6.68 26.23 -26.95
N PRO A 472 -6.63 25.59 -25.76
CA PRO A 472 -6.14 26.25 -24.56
C PRO A 472 -4.67 26.57 -24.75
N GLN A 473 -4.32 27.84 -24.53
CA GLN A 473 -2.95 28.32 -24.45
C GLN A 473 -2.13 27.45 -23.48
N ALA A 474 -0.92 27.13 -23.91
CA ALA A 474 0.00 26.24 -23.23
C ALA A 474 0.16 26.59 -21.74
N ALA A 475 0.04 25.55 -20.91
CA ALA A 475 0.45 25.57 -19.52
C ALA A 475 1.87 26.13 -19.38
N GLY A 476 2.07 26.97 -18.37
CA GLY A 476 3.39 27.51 -18.01
C GLY A 476 4.44 26.40 -17.80
N PRO A 477 5.74 26.74 -17.89
CA PRO A 477 6.79 25.75 -17.95
C PRO A 477 6.86 24.97 -16.63
N ARG A 478 6.84 23.63 -16.73
CA ARG A 478 7.52 22.76 -15.75
C ARG A 478 8.96 23.29 -15.59
N PRO A 479 9.63 23.11 -14.44
CA PRO A 479 11.05 23.43 -14.34
C PRO A 479 11.75 22.74 -15.51
N GLN A 480 12.21 23.53 -16.48
CA GLN A 480 12.95 22.97 -17.60
C GLN A 480 14.20 22.39 -16.96
N ALA A 481 14.32 21.07 -17.00
CA ALA A 481 15.61 20.45 -16.78
C ALA A 481 16.60 21.19 -17.67
N ALA A 482 17.69 21.70 -17.09
CA ALA A 482 18.59 22.64 -17.74
C ALA A 482 18.79 22.27 -19.23
N PRO A 483 18.67 23.25 -20.15
CA PRO A 483 18.85 22.97 -21.57
C PRO A 483 20.17 22.25 -21.77
N LEU A 484 20.13 21.18 -22.56
CA LEU A 484 21.32 20.40 -22.88
C LEU A 484 22.32 21.35 -23.55
N THR A 485 23.60 21.23 -23.23
CA THR A 485 24.62 21.95 -23.99
C THR A 485 24.64 21.44 -25.43
N PRO A 486 25.10 22.23 -26.42
CA PRO A 486 25.21 21.75 -27.81
C PRO A 486 25.99 20.43 -27.95
N GLU A 487 26.97 20.21 -27.08
CA GLU A 487 27.73 18.96 -27.00
C GLU A 487 26.88 17.78 -26.49
N GLN A 488 26.02 18.03 -25.50
CA GLN A 488 25.09 17.02 -25.00
C GLN A 488 23.98 16.71 -26.01
N GLU A 489 23.49 17.70 -26.76
CA GLU A 489 22.53 17.48 -27.85
C GLU A 489 23.12 16.65 -28.99
N ALA A 490 24.37 16.95 -29.38
CA ALA A 490 25.10 16.15 -30.37
C ALA A 490 25.30 14.71 -29.90
N GLU A 491 25.57 14.50 -28.61
CA GLU A 491 25.73 13.18 -28.03
C GLU A 491 24.41 12.40 -27.97
N VAL A 492 23.29 13.05 -27.63
CA VAL A 492 21.96 12.43 -27.70
C VAL A 492 21.66 11.98 -29.13
N ALA A 493 21.90 12.85 -30.13
CA ALA A 493 21.70 12.51 -31.53
C ALA A 493 22.57 11.32 -31.97
N ARG A 494 23.84 11.26 -31.53
CA ARG A 494 24.77 10.17 -31.81
C ARG A 494 24.32 8.83 -31.22
N LEU A 495 23.84 8.84 -29.97
CA LEU A 495 23.38 7.64 -29.26
C LEU A 495 22.04 7.15 -29.83
N THR A 496 21.11 8.05 -30.14
CA THR A 496 19.84 7.69 -30.77
C THR A 496 20.04 7.11 -32.18
N ALA A 497 21.03 7.59 -32.94
CA ALA A 497 21.40 6.99 -34.22
C ALA A 497 21.93 5.54 -34.09
N GLN A 498 22.38 5.13 -32.90
CA GLN A 498 22.80 3.76 -32.58
C GLN A 498 21.66 2.90 -31.98
N GLY A 499 20.42 3.40 -32.01
CA GLY A 499 19.24 2.68 -31.51
C GLY A 499 18.99 2.80 -30.01
N VAL A 500 19.72 3.67 -29.30
CA VAL A 500 19.48 3.95 -27.88
C VAL A 500 18.21 4.78 -27.73
N ALA A 501 17.34 4.41 -26.79
CA ALA A 501 16.12 5.16 -26.48
C ALA A 501 16.45 6.60 -26.07
N GLU A 502 15.69 7.58 -26.56
CA GLU A 502 15.98 9.00 -26.35
C GLU A 502 16.10 9.39 -24.87
N ALA A 503 15.31 8.77 -23.99
CA ALA A 503 15.38 8.99 -22.55
C ALA A 503 16.71 8.51 -21.92
N ASP A 504 17.19 7.33 -22.34
CA ASP A 504 18.47 6.77 -21.90
C ASP A 504 19.63 7.58 -22.48
N ALA A 505 19.54 7.99 -23.76
CA ALA A 505 20.53 8.83 -24.43
C ALA A 505 20.69 10.20 -23.73
N ARG A 506 19.58 10.84 -23.34
CA ARG A 506 19.61 12.10 -22.57
C ARG A 506 20.22 11.92 -21.19
N THR A 507 20.01 10.76 -20.56
CA THR A 507 20.59 10.45 -19.25
C THR A 507 22.10 10.22 -19.35
N LEU A 508 22.55 9.45 -20.35
CA LEU A 508 23.97 9.26 -20.65
C LEU A 508 24.65 10.58 -21.05
N ALA A 509 24.01 11.45 -21.82
CA ALA A 509 24.59 12.73 -22.21
C ALA A 509 24.81 13.67 -21.01
N ARG A 510 23.96 13.58 -19.98
CA ARG A 510 24.03 14.44 -18.77
C ARG A 510 24.98 13.92 -17.70
N ASP A 511 25.20 12.62 -17.65
CA ASP A 511 25.94 11.97 -16.57
C ASP A 511 27.29 11.45 -17.07
N ALA A 512 28.36 12.17 -16.72
CA ALA A 512 29.71 11.85 -17.19
C ALA A 512 30.18 10.45 -16.77
N VAL A 513 29.80 9.97 -15.59
CA VAL A 513 30.20 8.65 -15.07
C VAL A 513 29.53 7.54 -15.89
N LEU A 514 28.23 7.68 -16.13
CA LEU A 514 27.49 6.70 -16.95
C LEU A 514 27.94 6.73 -18.41
N ARG A 515 28.25 7.91 -18.94
CA ARG A 515 28.76 8.09 -20.30
C ARG A 515 30.11 7.44 -20.51
N GLU A 516 31.03 7.62 -19.56
CA GLU A 516 32.36 7.04 -19.61
C GLU A 516 32.29 5.52 -19.54
N PHE A 517 31.49 5.00 -18.61
CA PHE A 517 31.25 3.56 -18.50
C PHE A 517 30.62 2.97 -19.76
N PHE A 518 29.56 3.58 -20.29
CA PHE A 518 28.94 3.14 -21.54
C PHE A 518 29.91 3.16 -22.73
N SER A 519 30.74 4.20 -22.84
CA SER A 519 31.75 4.32 -23.90
C SER A 519 32.81 3.23 -23.80
N GLY A 520 33.21 2.85 -22.57
CA GLY A 520 34.15 1.77 -22.32
C GLY A 520 33.63 0.38 -22.69
N ALA A 521 32.31 0.21 -22.90
CA ALA A 521 31.72 -1.07 -23.27
C ALA A 521 31.93 -1.45 -24.74
N ASN A 522 32.15 -0.47 -25.62
CA ASN A 522 32.24 -0.68 -27.08
C ASN A 522 31.09 -1.55 -27.63
N ALA A 523 29.84 -1.16 -27.32
CA ALA A 523 28.66 -2.03 -27.41
C ALA A 523 28.20 -2.42 -28.82
N GLY A 524 28.74 -1.81 -29.89
CA GLY A 524 28.43 -2.16 -31.28
C GLY A 524 26.92 -2.23 -31.55
N GLU A 525 26.46 -3.34 -32.15
CA GLU A 525 25.04 -3.58 -32.45
C GLU A 525 24.15 -3.76 -31.19
N HIS A 526 24.74 -3.95 -30.01
CA HIS A 526 24.04 -4.10 -28.74
C HIS A 526 23.95 -2.80 -27.93
N ALA A 527 24.29 -1.65 -28.54
CA ALA A 527 24.29 -0.34 -27.90
C ALA A 527 22.98 -0.02 -27.14
N ALA A 528 21.82 -0.34 -27.72
CA ALA A 528 20.53 -0.09 -27.10
C ALA A 528 20.37 -0.84 -25.75
N GLN A 529 20.73 -2.13 -25.72
CA GLN A 529 20.57 -2.96 -24.52
C GLN A 529 21.59 -2.62 -23.45
N VAL A 530 22.83 -2.32 -23.85
CA VAL A 530 23.90 -1.90 -22.93
C VAL A 530 23.58 -0.53 -22.33
N ALA A 531 23.05 0.41 -23.12
CA ALA A 531 22.60 1.71 -22.61
C ALA A 531 21.48 1.56 -21.58
N ALA A 532 20.49 0.71 -21.87
CA ALA A 532 19.39 0.44 -20.95
C ALA A 532 19.90 -0.15 -19.62
N TRP A 533 20.86 -1.08 -19.64
CA TRP A 533 21.44 -1.63 -18.41
C TRP A 533 22.27 -0.60 -17.64
N THR A 534 23.09 0.19 -18.34
CA THR A 534 23.90 1.25 -17.72
C THR A 534 23.01 2.27 -17.01
N VAL A 535 21.90 2.68 -17.61
CA VAL A 535 20.99 3.69 -17.05
C VAL A 535 20.06 3.13 -15.98
N ASN A 536 19.45 1.96 -16.24
CA ASN A 536 18.33 1.48 -15.42
C ASN A 536 18.74 0.48 -14.34
N ASP A 537 19.81 -0.30 -14.56
CA ASP A 537 20.17 -1.40 -13.67
C ASP A 537 21.50 -1.17 -12.94
N LEU A 538 22.46 -0.45 -13.55
CA LEU A 538 23.81 -0.23 -13.00
C LEU A 538 24.07 1.20 -12.47
N ALA A 539 23.24 2.18 -12.85
CA ALA A 539 23.50 3.59 -12.55
C ALA A 539 23.79 3.92 -11.07
N PRO A 540 23.06 3.36 -10.07
CA PRO A 540 23.35 3.62 -8.66
C PRO A 540 24.74 3.13 -8.23
N GLY A 541 25.14 1.93 -8.65
CA GLY A 541 26.43 1.32 -8.31
C GLY A 541 27.61 1.98 -9.04
N LEU A 542 27.38 2.46 -10.27
CA LEU A 542 28.40 3.19 -11.03
C LEU A 542 28.66 4.58 -10.45
N ARG A 543 27.61 5.32 -10.09
CA ARG A 543 27.73 6.66 -9.49
C ARG A 543 28.39 6.67 -8.11
N SER A 544 28.16 5.62 -7.33
CA SER A 544 28.76 5.45 -6.00
C SER A 544 30.18 4.87 -6.06
N GLY A 545 30.63 4.38 -7.21
CA GLY A 545 31.92 3.68 -7.35
C GLY A 545 31.94 2.29 -6.73
N GLU A 546 30.79 1.75 -6.32
CA GLU A 546 30.67 0.43 -5.69
C GLU A 546 30.67 -0.71 -6.72
N SER A 547 30.30 -0.42 -7.98
CA SER A 547 30.29 -1.42 -9.05
C SER A 547 31.71 -1.81 -9.46
N ARG A 548 32.00 -3.11 -9.38
CA ARG A 548 33.26 -3.73 -9.82
C ARG A 548 33.21 -4.27 -11.25
N LEU A 549 32.06 -4.14 -11.92
CA LEU A 549 31.82 -4.67 -13.25
C LEU A 549 32.63 -3.90 -14.30
N SER A 550 33.32 -4.62 -15.20
CA SER A 550 33.94 -4.00 -16.37
C SER A 550 32.91 -3.76 -17.46
N ALA A 551 32.90 -2.55 -18.03
CA ALA A 551 32.04 -2.19 -19.14
C ALA A 551 32.24 -3.10 -20.37
N SER A 552 33.48 -3.57 -20.59
CA SER A 552 33.85 -4.45 -21.71
C SER A 552 33.12 -5.79 -21.73
N ASP A 553 32.52 -6.20 -20.61
CA ASP A 553 31.93 -7.52 -20.47
C ASP A 553 30.42 -7.53 -20.75
N LEU A 554 29.82 -6.34 -20.87
CA LEU A 554 28.39 -6.17 -21.15
C LEU A 554 27.94 -6.62 -22.55
N PRO A 555 28.70 -6.38 -23.64
CA PRO A 555 28.29 -6.82 -24.97
C PRO A 555 28.13 -8.34 -25.07
N ALA A 556 28.99 -9.10 -24.39
CA ALA A 556 28.90 -10.56 -24.38
C ALA A 556 27.60 -11.05 -23.71
N LEU A 557 27.19 -10.42 -22.61
CA LEU A 557 25.91 -10.73 -21.97
C LEU A 557 24.71 -10.31 -22.85
N ALA A 558 24.81 -9.16 -23.50
CA ALA A 558 23.77 -8.68 -24.42
C ALA A 558 23.59 -9.65 -25.60
N ALA A 559 24.67 -10.23 -26.12
CA ALA A 559 24.63 -11.25 -27.16
C ALA A 559 23.93 -12.54 -26.68
N LEU A 560 24.19 -13.00 -25.46
CA LEU A 560 23.51 -14.17 -24.87
C LEU A 560 21.99 -13.93 -24.74
N LEU A 561 21.59 -12.72 -24.33
CA LEU A 561 20.17 -12.35 -24.24
C LEU A 561 19.52 -12.24 -25.61
N ALA A 562 20.18 -11.58 -26.56
CA ALA A 562 19.69 -11.42 -27.94
C ALA A 562 19.57 -12.77 -28.67
N GLY A 563 20.50 -13.69 -28.41
CA GLY A 563 20.48 -15.07 -28.93
C GLY A 563 19.49 -16.00 -28.23
N GLY A 564 18.72 -15.50 -27.25
CA GLY A 564 17.74 -16.29 -26.49
C GLY A 564 18.35 -17.35 -25.56
N GLN A 565 19.66 -17.30 -25.33
CA GLN A 565 20.37 -18.27 -24.49
C GLN A 565 20.17 -18.00 -23.00
N ILE A 566 19.75 -16.79 -22.62
CA ILE A 566 19.34 -16.43 -21.26
C ILE A 566 18.06 -15.60 -21.32
N SER A 567 17.25 -15.64 -20.25
CA SER A 567 16.07 -14.79 -20.13
C SER A 567 16.43 -13.39 -19.61
N THR A 568 15.55 -12.40 -19.82
CA THR A 568 15.71 -11.05 -19.26
C THR A 568 15.87 -11.06 -17.73
N ARG A 569 15.18 -11.99 -17.04
CA ARG A 569 15.33 -12.17 -15.59
C ARG A 569 16.74 -12.63 -15.22
N ILE A 570 17.26 -13.63 -15.93
CA ILE A 570 18.61 -14.17 -15.71
C ILE A 570 19.66 -13.09 -16.00
N ALA A 571 19.49 -12.33 -17.09
CA ALA A 571 20.40 -11.23 -17.43
C ALA A 571 20.50 -10.20 -16.28
N LYS A 572 19.37 -9.78 -15.69
CA LYS A 572 19.36 -8.84 -14.55
C LYS A 572 20.00 -9.40 -13.29
N GLU A 573 19.76 -10.68 -12.99
CA GLU A 573 20.35 -11.34 -11.82
C GLU A 573 21.87 -11.48 -11.96
N VAL A 574 22.35 -11.84 -13.16
CA VAL A 574 23.77 -11.94 -13.47
C VAL A 574 24.44 -10.56 -13.43
N LEU A 575 23.80 -9.50 -13.93
CA LEU A 575 24.31 -8.12 -13.86
C LEU A 575 24.53 -7.65 -12.42
N ALA A 576 23.57 -7.90 -11.54
CA ALA A 576 23.68 -7.50 -10.14
C ALA A 576 24.86 -8.20 -9.45
N ARG A 577 25.02 -9.51 -9.67
CA ARG A 577 26.14 -10.27 -9.10
C ARG A 577 27.49 -9.86 -9.68
N ALA A 578 27.55 -9.63 -10.99
CA ALA A 578 28.75 -9.16 -11.66
C ALA A 578 29.17 -7.76 -11.19
N ALA A 579 28.20 -6.89 -10.90
CA ALA A 579 28.45 -5.58 -10.30
C ALA A 579 29.07 -5.68 -8.90
N GLU A 580 28.71 -6.69 -8.10
CA GLU A 580 29.28 -6.92 -6.77
C GLU A 580 30.64 -7.66 -6.80
N SER A 581 30.77 -8.67 -7.66
CA SER A 581 31.94 -9.57 -7.67
C SER A 581 33.07 -9.08 -8.58
N GLY A 582 32.76 -8.34 -9.64
CA GLY A 582 33.69 -8.01 -10.72
C GLY A 582 33.98 -9.18 -11.68
N GLU A 583 33.30 -10.32 -11.51
CA GLU A 583 33.38 -11.45 -12.45
C GLU A 583 32.62 -11.11 -13.74
N ALA A 584 33.17 -11.51 -14.89
CA ALA A 584 32.52 -11.27 -16.19
C ALA A 584 31.12 -11.94 -16.22
N PRO A 585 30.04 -11.20 -16.55
CA PRO A 585 28.68 -11.74 -16.60
C PRO A 585 28.53 -13.03 -17.41
N ALA A 586 29.21 -13.15 -18.55
CA ALA A 586 29.16 -14.36 -19.37
C ALA A 586 29.80 -15.57 -18.66
N ALA A 587 30.85 -15.36 -17.86
CA ALA A 587 31.47 -16.44 -17.09
C ALA A 587 30.56 -16.93 -15.96
N ILE A 588 29.80 -16.02 -15.32
CA ILE A 588 28.78 -16.38 -14.33
C ILE A 588 27.69 -17.26 -14.97
N VAL A 589 27.24 -16.91 -16.18
CA VAL A 589 26.24 -17.71 -16.93
C VAL A 589 26.73 -19.13 -17.21
N GLU A 590 27.98 -19.29 -17.64
CA GLU A 590 28.58 -20.61 -17.89
C GLU A 590 28.78 -21.42 -16.61
N ARG A 591 29.42 -20.82 -15.60
CA ARG A 591 29.77 -21.48 -14.34
C ARG A 591 28.54 -22.03 -13.61
N GLU A 592 27.42 -21.32 -13.72
CA GLU A 592 26.19 -21.66 -12.99
C GLU A 592 25.14 -22.38 -13.85
N GLY A 593 25.45 -22.67 -15.12
CA GLY A 593 24.53 -23.38 -16.02
C GLY A 593 23.19 -22.65 -16.14
N LEU A 594 23.25 -21.34 -16.34
CA LEU A 594 22.08 -20.45 -16.40
C LEU A 594 21.53 -20.28 -17.82
N ARG A 595 22.08 -21.01 -18.80
CA ARG A 595 21.52 -21.04 -20.15
C ARG A 595 20.12 -21.65 -20.13
N VAL A 596 19.22 -21.11 -20.94
CA VAL A 596 17.86 -21.62 -21.17
C VAL A 596 17.95 -23.07 -21.62
N VAL A 597 17.21 -23.96 -20.95
CA VAL A 597 17.15 -25.38 -21.28
C VAL A 597 16.18 -25.56 -22.44
N THR A 598 16.70 -25.89 -23.62
CA THR A 598 15.92 -26.26 -24.81
C THR A 598 15.77 -27.78 -24.95
N ASP A 599 16.27 -28.57 -24.00
CA ASP A 599 16.11 -30.02 -23.98
C ASP A 599 14.66 -30.39 -23.65
N THR A 600 13.93 -30.79 -24.69
CA THR A 600 12.52 -31.21 -24.62
C THR A 600 12.31 -32.35 -23.62
N GLY A 601 13.30 -33.22 -23.40
CA GLY A 601 13.19 -34.34 -22.47
C GLY A 601 13.05 -33.92 -21.01
N ALA A 602 13.75 -32.85 -20.59
CA ALA A 602 13.65 -32.31 -19.23
C ALA A 602 12.31 -31.58 -19.00
N ILE A 603 11.82 -30.89 -20.03
CA ILE A 603 10.52 -30.20 -20.00
C ILE A 603 9.38 -31.23 -19.94
N GLU A 604 9.45 -32.30 -20.72
CA GLU A 604 8.48 -33.40 -20.70
C GLU A 604 8.44 -34.12 -19.34
N ALA A 605 9.60 -34.34 -18.72
CA ALA A 605 9.69 -34.92 -17.38
C ALA A 605 8.98 -34.04 -16.33
N ALA A 606 9.25 -32.72 -16.34
CA ALA A 606 8.62 -31.77 -15.44
C ALA A 606 7.11 -31.65 -15.68
N ILE A 607 6.66 -31.69 -16.93
CA ILE A 607 5.23 -31.70 -17.28
C ILE A 607 4.55 -32.95 -16.71
N ARG A 608 5.16 -34.13 -16.88
CA ARG A 608 4.61 -35.40 -16.38
C ARG A 608 4.46 -35.40 -14.86
N GLU A 609 5.46 -34.87 -14.14
CA GLU A 609 5.42 -34.74 -12.69
C GLU A 609 4.32 -33.77 -12.23
N VAL A 610 4.21 -32.60 -12.86
CA VAL A 610 3.18 -31.59 -12.56
C VAL A 610 1.77 -32.13 -12.84
N MET A 611 1.58 -32.90 -13.91
CA MET A 611 0.30 -33.54 -14.24
C MET A 611 -0.04 -34.66 -13.24
N ALA A 612 0.91 -35.50 -12.88
CA ALA A 612 0.73 -36.56 -11.89
C ALA A 612 0.38 -36.01 -10.50
N ALA A 613 0.93 -34.86 -10.13
CA ALA A 613 0.62 -34.18 -8.87
C ALA A 613 -0.74 -33.45 -8.85
N ASN A 614 -1.42 -33.31 -10.01
CA ASN A 614 -2.68 -32.57 -10.13
C ASN A 614 -3.73 -33.32 -11.01
N PRO A 615 -4.08 -34.57 -10.70
CA PRO A 615 -4.94 -35.40 -11.56
C PRO A 615 -6.35 -34.82 -11.74
N ASP A 616 -6.91 -34.24 -10.69
CA ASP A 616 -8.21 -33.55 -10.67
C ASP A 616 -8.28 -32.38 -11.65
N LYS A 617 -7.18 -31.62 -11.78
CA LYS A 617 -7.09 -30.47 -12.70
C LYS A 617 -6.84 -30.90 -14.14
N VAL A 618 -6.17 -32.03 -14.34
CA VAL A 618 -6.02 -32.63 -15.68
C VAL A 618 -7.38 -33.09 -16.19
N GLU A 619 -8.16 -33.78 -15.36
CA GLU A 619 -9.55 -34.15 -15.70
C GLU A 619 -10.44 -32.92 -15.95
N ALA A 620 -10.34 -31.90 -15.11
CA ALA A 620 -11.08 -30.66 -15.29
C ALA A 620 -10.71 -29.92 -16.59
N TYR A 621 -9.44 -29.93 -16.97
CA TYR A 621 -8.96 -29.34 -18.23
C TYR A 621 -9.47 -30.14 -19.44
N ARG A 622 -9.36 -31.48 -19.42
CA ARG A 622 -9.92 -32.38 -20.44
C ARG A 622 -11.45 -32.29 -20.53
N GLY A 623 -12.12 -32.00 -19.43
CA GLY A 623 -13.56 -31.72 -19.34
C GLY A 623 -13.98 -30.32 -19.83
N GLY A 624 -13.09 -29.58 -20.50
CA GLY A 624 -13.40 -28.32 -21.18
C GLY A 624 -13.03 -27.05 -20.43
N LYS A 625 -12.41 -27.12 -19.25
CA LYS A 625 -11.90 -25.93 -18.53
C LYS A 625 -10.50 -25.53 -19.03
N THR A 626 -10.43 -25.07 -20.27
CA THR A 626 -9.18 -24.67 -20.95
C THR A 626 -8.42 -23.53 -20.25
N GLY A 627 -9.09 -22.77 -19.38
CA GLY A 627 -8.46 -21.75 -18.52
C GLY A 627 -7.42 -22.28 -17.52
N LEU A 628 -7.35 -23.61 -17.29
CA LEU A 628 -6.33 -24.22 -16.44
C LEU A 628 -4.95 -24.31 -17.12
N MET A 629 -4.82 -23.96 -18.40
CA MET A 629 -3.52 -23.93 -19.09
C MET A 629 -2.50 -23.07 -18.36
N GLY A 630 -2.88 -21.86 -17.95
CA GLY A 630 -1.98 -20.94 -17.23
C GLY A 630 -1.54 -21.47 -15.86
N PHE A 631 -2.38 -22.28 -15.19
CA PHE A 631 -2.01 -22.96 -13.95
C PHE A 631 -0.89 -23.98 -14.20
N PHE A 632 -1.05 -24.85 -15.21
CA PHE A 632 -0.06 -25.86 -15.54
C PHE A 632 1.24 -25.24 -16.04
N THR A 633 1.18 -24.22 -16.91
CA THR A 633 2.37 -23.46 -17.35
C THR A 633 3.12 -22.87 -16.15
N GLY A 634 2.42 -22.26 -15.20
CA GLY A 634 3.05 -21.68 -14.01
C GLY A 634 3.75 -22.73 -13.13
N GLN A 635 3.18 -23.93 -12.99
CA GLN A 635 3.79 -25.01 -12.21
C GLN A 635 5.00 -25.63 -12.90
N VAL A 636 4.96 -25.80 -14.23
CA VAL A 636 6.11 -26.30 -15.00
C VAL A 636 7.26 -25.28 -14.99
N MET A 637 6.95 -23.99 -15.09
CA MET A 637 7.95 -22.92 -14.96
C MET A 637 8.58 -22.91 -13.56
N ARG A 638 7.83 -23.24 -12.51
CA ARG A 638 8.36 -23.35 -11.14
C ARG A 638 9.23 -24.61 -10.96
N ALA A 639 8.79 -25.76 -11.47
CA ALA A 639 9.52 -27.03 -11.39
C ALA A 639 10.86 -26.98 -12.13
N THR A 640 10.94 -26.20 -13.22
CA THR A 640 12.17 -26.01 -14.01
C THR A 640 13.04 -24.86 -13.50
N GLY A 641 12.70 -24.25 -12.35
CA GLY A 641 13.44 -23.10 -11.79
C GLY A 641 13.45 -21.87 -12.72
N GLY A 642 12.47 -21.75 -13.60
CA GLY A 642 12.40 -20.69 -14.62
C GLY A 642 13.37 -20.86 -15.79
N LYS A 643 14.03 -22.01 -15.92
CA LYS A 643 15.02 -22.30 -16.98
C LYS A 643 14.41 -22.77 -18.30
N ALA A 644 13.14 -23.18 -18.31
CA ALA A 644 12.46 -23.64 -19.51
C ALA A 644 11.89 -22.48 -20.34
N ASP A 645 11.94 -22.59 -21.67
CA ASP A 645 11.33 -21.61 -22.56
C ASP A 645 9.78 -21.65 -22.43
N PRO A 646 9.11 -20.53 -22.10
CA PRO A 646 7.65 -20.49 -21.94
C PRO A 646 6.86 -20.91 -23.19
N LYS A 647 7.39 -20.67 -24.40
CA LYS A 647 6.76 -21.08 -25.66
C LYS A 647 6.84 -22.58 -25.84
N VAL A 648 8.01 -23.18 -25.60
CA VAL A 648 8.21 -24.63 -25.68
C VAL A 648 7.38 -25.34 -24.61
N VAL A 649 7.33 -24.80 -23.39
CA VAL A 649 6.47 -25.31 -22.32
C VAL A 649 5.00 -25.29 -22.75
N ALA A 650 4.50 -24.19 -23.32
CA ALA A 650 3.10 -24.10 -23.75
C ALA A 650 2.76 -25.09 -24.86
N GLU A 651 3.69 -25.34 -25.80
CA GLU A 651 3.52 -26.27 -26.91
C GLU A 651 3.48 -27.74 -26.43
N VAL A 652 4.51 -28.15 -25.67
CA VAL A 652 4.64 -29.53 -25.17
C VAL A 652 3.54 -29.87 -24.16
N LEU A 653 3.22 -28.94 -23.26
CA LEU A 653 2.14 -29.08 -22.29
C LEU A 653 0.77 -29.14 -22.98
N GLY A 654 0.58 -28.37 -24.05
CA GLY A 654 -0.63 -28.39 -24.86
C GLY A 654 -0.86 -29.73 -25.56
N ALA A 655 0.21 -30.41 -26.00
CA ALA A 655 0.15 -31.77 -26.54
C ALA A 655 -0.14 -32.80 -25.43
N ALA A 656 0.57 -32.71 -24.29
CA ALA A 656 0.44 -33.63 -23.17
C ALA A 656 -0.94 -33.61 -22.49
N LEU A 657 -1.60 -32.44 -22.44
CA LEU A 657 -2.94 -32.30 -21.86
C LEU A 657 -4.08 -32.71 -22.83
N LYS A 658 -3.79 -32.86 -24.13
CA LYS A 658 -4.76 -33.30 -25.16
C LYS A 658 -4.73 -34.81 -25.41
N GLY A 659 -3.58 -35.46 -25.24
CA GLY A 659 -3.51 -36.92 -25.05
C GLY A 659 -3.99 -37.28 -23.65
#